data_AF-A0A973BC16-F1
#
_entry.id   AF-A0A973BC16-F1
#
_cell.length_a   1.000
_cell.length_b   1.000
_cell.length_c   1.000
_cell.angle_alpha   90.00
_cell.angle_beta   90.00
_cell.angle_gamma   90.00
#
_symmetry.space_group_name_H-M   'P 1'
#
loop_
_entity.id
_entity.type
_entity.pdbx_description
1 polymer ?
#
loop_
_entity_poly.entity_id
_entity_poly.type
_entity_poly.pdbx_seq_one_letter_code
_entity_poly.pdbx_strand_id
1 'polypeptide(L)'
;EKPSFGDNLTYLFQYQLGYMYWRYFMWNFVGRQDDIQGKQDNHGNWLSGINAVDEIHLGLPQENLPSDVENNNARNTYYFLPLILGLIGLFFIAERDKKMFWVMTVFFLLTGLAIQVYTNVRPFEPRERDYSVVGSFYVFSMWIGFSLFAIYTFIQKYLSAKNASIIATVITLLACPLLLATQNWDDHDRSNRYTAQSMAKVYLDSCQENAILFTIGDNDTFALWYAQDIEGHRTDVRTLNTSLFNTDWYIDQMKRKAYKSDPIPSQLTHEQYRYGTRTYVPYQPVTRDTMMIKDFMNFISSDDPKHKMRFALEVDGMDTSKYPEQYLNLNYFPTKSVRIPVDKEAVVKNGIVEQKDADKIVPYIDIQFKGNALYKNRILMLDIIANNNWERPIYFTGGSYGDDDFLWMKDYLELDGLGYKLVPIRTPQDKRNPYDLGRIDSEKLYNKVMAWEWGNSGDPEIYHDPETRKNGITYRSNMARLVEKLIYEKKFDKAEKVLDLGMEKMPIDKFEYYTLVEPFIAGYYAIDKKDKGRKYYKQMSNKYKENLEYYKTLDILTQKYYGEEIIADLERYKALVEILSEHKDDKIKTEEIDKIIGYVGDFKKVLTDFDYNVSLEFFLEDLYVAGKKETAHKVFYNSIEEYQYRLSNVSQLEPKEQLEFQDNIMRDLEDYRMLVALPLIFKDKELFEKEMDVYNDYVNKFMHFMPEEEPQDSLPE
;
A
#
# COMPACT_ATOMS: atom_id res chain seq x y z
N GLU A 1 -16.32 19.56 -18.27
CA GLU A 1 -17.44 19.78 -19.21
C GLU A 1 -18.39 18.59 -19.17
N LYS A 2 -19.64 18.73 -19.61
CA LYS A 2 -20.56 17.57 -19.70
C LYS A 2 -20.13 16.72 -20.91
N PRO A 3 -19.88 15.40 -20.75
CA PRO A 3 -19.45 14.57 -21.88
C PRO A 3 -20.50 14.56 -22.99
N SER A 4 -20.04 14.64 -24.23
CA SER A 4 -20.87 14.56 -25.43
C SER A 4 -21.42 13.14 -25.63
N PHE A 5 -22.39 12.97 -26.52
CA PHE A 5 -22.86 11.63 -26.88
C PHE A 5 -21.73 10.76 -27.46
N GLY A 6 -20.81 11.38 -28.23
CA GLY A 6 -19.63 10.70 -28.77
C GLY A 6 -18.71 10.18 -27.66
N ASP A 7 -18.44 11.01 -26.64
CA ASP A 7 -17.62 10.60 -25.49
C ASP A 7 -18.23 9.43 -24.74
N ASN A 8 -19.56 9.42 -24.58
CA ASN A 8 -20.27 8.30 -23.94
C ASN A 8 -20.18 7.02 -24.78
N LEU A 9 -20.24 7.10 -26.12
CA LEU A 9 -20.04 5.93 -26.98
C LEU A 9 -18.60 5.42 -26.92
N THR A 10 -17.62 6.32 -26.94
CA THR A 10 -16.20 5.96 -26.78
C THR A 10 -15.98 5.25 -25.45
N TYR A 11 -16.52 5.78 -24.36
CA TYR A 11 -16.46 5.16 -23.04
C TYR A 11 -17.11 3.77 -23.02
N LEU A 12 -18.30 3.62 -23.60
CA LEU A 12 -18.99 2.33 -23.70
C LEU A 12 -18.12 1.30 -24.43
N PHE A 13 -17.60 1.62 -25.62
CA PHE A 13 -16.89 0.63 -26.43
C PHE A 13 -15.46 0.37 -25.94
N GLN A 14 -14.72 1.40 -25.54
CA GLN A 14 -13.32 1.24 -25.10
C GLN A 14 -13.25 0.69 -23.68
N TYR A 15 -13.98 1.29 -22.74
CA TYR A 15 -13.88 0.92 -21.33
C TYR A 15 -14.86 -0.20 -20.96
N GLN A 16 -16.17 0.02 -21.11
CA GLN A 16 -17.16 -0.94 -20.59
C GLN A 16 -17.15 -2.26 -21.34
N LEU A 17 -17.09 -2.23 -22.67
CA LEU A 17 -17.08 -3.44 -23.48
C LEU A 17 -15.65 -3.91 -23.76
N GLY A 18 -14.73 -3.04 -24.13
CA GLY A 18 -13.34 -3.41 -24.40
C GLY A 18 -12.61 -3.87 -23.13
N TYR A 19 -12.35 -2.94 -22.22
CA TYR A 19 -11.54 -3.15 -21.04
C TYR A 19 -12.21 -4.01 -19.96
N MET A 20 -13.50 -3.82 -19.69
CA MET A 20 -14.21 -4.52 -18.60
C MET A 20 -14.89 -5.82 -19.02
N TYR A 21 -15.17 -6.05 -20.30
CA TYR A 21 -15.78 -7.29 -20.76
C TYR A 21 -14.83 -8.13 -21.63
N TRP A 22 -14.40 -7.60 -22.77
CA TRP A 22 -13.60 -8.36 -23.74
C TRP A 22 -12.24 -8.75 -23.19
N ARG A 23 -11.59 -7.91 -22.38
CA ARG A 23 -10.33 -8.28 -21.70
C ARG A 23 -10.50 -9.52 -20.83
N TYR A 24 -11.49 -9.55 -19.94
CA TYR A 24 -11.79 -10.70 -19.08
C TYR A 24 -12.28 -11.92 -19.84
N PHE A 25 -13.04 -11.71 -20.91
CA PHE A 25 -13.41 -12.78 -21.83
C PHE A 25 -12.15 -13.42 -22.44
N MET A 26 -11.19 -12.60 -22.88
CA MET A 26 -9.91 -13.07 -23.43
C MET A 26 -9.03 -13.72 -22.35
N TRP A 27 -9.04 -13.27 -21.10
CA TRP A 27 -8.37 -13.98 -19.99
C TRP A 27 -8.77 -15.45 -19.90
N ASN A 28 -10.06 -15.74 -20.11
CA ASN A 28 -10.59 -17.08 -19.96
C ASN A 28 -10.39 -17.97 -21.20
N PHE A 29 -10.24 -17.37 -22.40
CA PHE A 29 -10.24 -18.12 -23.66
C PHE A 29 -9.00 -17.93 -24.54
N VAL A 30 -8.08 -17.05 -24.16
CA VAL A 30 -6.80 -16.79 -24.83
C VAL A 30 -5.62 -16.87 -23.86
N GLY A 31 -5.78 -16.33 -22.65
CA GLY A 31 -4.79 -16.37 -21.57
C GLY A 31 -4.67 -15.03 -20.86
N ARG A 32 -3.90 -15.00 -19.77
CA ARG A 32 -3.83 -13.88 -18.81
C ARG A 32 -2.38 -13.42 -18.65
N GLN A 33 -2.16 -12.11 -18.64
CA GLN A 33 -0.84 -11.51 -18.47
C GLN A 33 -0.29 -11.70 -17.06
N ASP A 34 -1.06 -11.27 -16.04
CA ASP A 34 -0.67 -11.29 -14.63
C ASP A 34 -1.90 -11.20 -13.70
N ASP A 35 -1.65 -11.34 -12.39
CA ASP A 35 -2.61 -11.22 -11.30
C ASP A 35 -2.86 -9.79 -10.80
N ILE A 36 -2.18 -8.81 -11.39
CA ILE A 36 -2.21 -7.41 -10.93
C ILE A 36 -3.45 -6.72 -11.53
N GLN A 37 -4.19 -6.00 -10.68
CA GLN A 37 -5.33 -5.23 -11.16
C GLN A 37 -4.85 -4.10 -12.07
N GLY A 38 -5.15 -4.20 -13.36
CA GLY A 38 -4.83 -3.15 -14.32
C GLY A 38 -5.56 -1.84 -14.04
N LYS A 39 -4.90 -0.73 -14.36
CA LYS A 39 -5.45 0.63 -14.32
C LYS A 39 -5.27 1.36 -15.65
N GLN A 40 -5.56 0.66 -16.76
CA GLN A 40 -5.18 1.07 -18.12
C GLN A 40 -3.67 1.27 -18.29
N ASP A 41 -2.91 0.53 -17.50
CA ASP A 41 -1.46 0.37 -17.55
C ASP A 41 -1.13 -1.02 -18.16
N ASN A 42 0.15 -1.40 -18.12
CA ASN A 42 0.61 -2.69 -18.61
C ASN A 42 0.37 -3.84 -17.61
N HIS A 43 -0.76 -3.82 -16.90
CA HIS A 43 -1.17 -4.89 -16.00
C HIS A 43 -2.59 -5.35 -16.27
N GLY A 44 -2.87 -6.60 -15.92
CA GLY A 44 -4.18 -7.21 -16.11
C GLY A 44 -4.64 -7.28 -17.58
N ASN A 45 -3.73 -7.38 -18.55
CA ASN A 45 -4.12 -7.64 -19.94
C ASN A 45 -4.30 -9.15 -20.20
N TRP A 46 -4.80 -9.50 -21.38
CA TRP A 46 -4.78 -10.89 -21.83
C TRP A 46 -3.46 -11.18 -22.54
N LEU A 47 -3.05 -12.44 -22.57
CA LEU A 47 -1.80 -12.88 -23.19
C LEU A 47 -2.03 -14.19 -23.92
N SER A 48 -1.59 -14.30 -25.18
CA SER A 48 -1.83 -15.50 -25.99
C SER A 48 -0.74 -16.56 -25.89
N GLY A 49 0.51 -16.17 -25.62
CA GLY A 49 1.69 -17.02 -25.74
C GLY A 49 2.31 -17.03 -27.14
N ILE A 50 1.85 -16.15 -28.03
CA ILE A 50 2.40 -15.97 -29.38
C ILE A 50 3.06 -14.60 -29.40
N ASN A 51 4.39 -14.54 -29.24
CA ASN A 51 5.15 -13.29 -29.09
C ASN A 51 4.74 -12.22 -30.11
N ALA A 52 4.66 -12.55 -31.40
CA ALA A 52 4.28 -11.58 -32.43
C ALA A 52 2.89 -10.95 -32.23
N VAL A 53 1.93 -11.68 -31.65
CA VAL A 53 0.59 -11.16 -31.33
C VAL A 53 0.64 -10.37 -30.03
N ASP A 54 1.32 -10.89 -29.03
CA ASP A 54 1.39 -10.31 -27.70
C ASP A 54 2.17 -8.99 -27.70
N GLU A 55 3.26 -8.88 -28.46
CA GLU A 55 4.02 -7.64 -28.64
C GLU A 55 3.20 -6.55 -29.33
N ILE A 56 2.37 -6.91 -30.31
CA ILE A 56 1.44 -5.96 -30.95
C ILE A 56 0.32 -5.55 -29.99
N HIS A 57 -0.18 -6.49 -29.19
CA HIS A 57 -1.27 -6.23 -28.25
C HIS A 57 -0.83 -5.34 -27.08
N LEU A 58 0.30 -5.67 -26.45
CA LEU A 58 0.83 -4.99 -25.27
C LEU A 58 1.69 -3.77 -25.63
N GLY A 59 2.17 -3.69 -26.87
CA GLY A 59 3.12 -2.65 -27.29
C GLY A 59 4.51 -2.82 -26.66
N LEU A 60 4.83 -4.03 -26.17
CA LEU A 60 6.04 -4.32 -25.40
C LEU A 60 6.68 -5.65 -25.80
N PRO A 61 8.02 -5.73 -25.88
CA PRO A 61 8.74 -6.97 -26.15
C PRO A 61 8.38 -8.07 -25.14
N GLN A 62 8.24 -9.30 -25.61
CA GLN A 62 8.00 -10.48 -24.77
C GLN A 62 9.25 -11.34 -24.56
N GLU A 63 10.42 -10.80 -24.91
CA GLU A 63 11.74 -11.39 -24.65
C GLU A 63 12.47 -10.61 -23.55
N ASN A 64 13.37 -11.26 -22.82
CA ASN A 64 14.17 -10.68 -21.72
C ASN A 64 13.31 -10.02 -20.62
N LEU A 65 12.15 -10.59 -20.33
CA LEU A 65 11.26 -10.10 -19.28
C LEU A 65 11.94 -10.20 -17.91
N PRO A 66 11.70 -9.24 -17.00
CA PRO A 66 12.12 -9.36 -15.61
C PRO A 66 11.54 -10.61 -14.96
N SER A 67 12.26 -11.20 -14.00
CA SER A 67 11.86 -12.49 -13.41
C SER A 67 10.51 -12.46 -12.72
N ASP A 68 10.10 -11.30 -12.17
CA ASP A 68 8.80 -11.10 -11.53
C ASP A 68 7.63 -11.13 -12.53
N VAL A 69 7.88 -10.74 -13.78
CA VAL A 69 6.89 -10.77 -14.86
C VAL A 69 6.85 -12.16 -15.49
N GLU A 70 8.03 -12.73 -15.79
CA GLU A 70 8.14 -14.03 -16.47
C GLU A 70 7.62 -15.18 -15.59
N ASN A 71 7.97 -15.17 -14.30
CA ASN A 71 7.64 -16.25 -13.36
C ASN A 71 6.38 -15.95 -12.53
N ASN A 72 5.57 -14.97 -12.93
CA ASN A 72 4.28 -14.74 -12.29
C ASN A 72 3.39 -15.97 -12.52
N ASN A 73 2.97 -16.64 -11.45
CA ASN A 73 2.11 -17.83 -11.54
C ASN A 73 0.81 -17.59 -12.32
N ALA A 74 0.26 -16.37 -12.31
CA ALA A 74 -0.97 -16.05 -13.04
C ALA A 74 -0.74 -15.71 -14.53
N ARG A 75 0.51 -15.79 -15.02
CA ARG A 75 0.86 -15.63 -16.43
C ARG A 75 0.52 -16.91 -17.20
N ASN A 76 -0.66 -16.90 -17.82
CA ASN A 76 -1.29 -18.05 -18.46
C ASN A 76 -1.39 -17.87 -19.97
N THR A 77 -1.08 -18.90 -20.78
CA THR A 77 -1.13 -18.82 -22.25
C THR A 77 -1.89 -19.99 -22.88
N TYR A 78 -2.95 -19.69 -23.66
CA TYR A 78 -3.81 -20.72 -24.28
C TYR A 78 -3.74 -20.75 -25.80
N TYR A 79 -2.89 -19.90 -26.41
CA TYR A 79 -2.64 -19.88 -27.86
C TYR A 79 -3.91 -19.75 -28.71
N PHE A 80 -4.93 -19.04 -28.20
CA PHE A 80 -6.27 -18.91 -28.79
C PHE A 80 -7.06 -20.23 -28.96
N LEU A 81 -6.56 -21.37 -28.50
CA LEU A 81 -7.18 -22.67 -28.75
C LEU A 81 -8.61 -22.76 -28.18
N PRO A 82 -8.88 -22.37 -26.92
CA PRO A 82 -10.25 -22.36 -26.39
C PRO A 82 -11.17 -21.39 -27.17
N LEU A 83 -10.68 -20.20 -27.51
CA LEU A 83 -11.43 -19.23 -28.31
C LEU A 83 -11.84 -19.81 -29.68
N ILE A 84 -10.89 -20.40 -30.40
CA ILE A 84 -11.12 -20.98 -31.72
C ILE A 84 -12.14 -22.12 -31.64
N LEU A 85 -12.02 -23.01 -30.65
CA LEU A 85 -13.00 -24.08 -30.43
C LEU A 85 -14.39 -23.52 -30.15
N GLY A 86 -14.50 -22.50 -29.29
CA GLY A 86 -15.78 -21.86 -28.99
C GLY A 86 -16.44 -21.26 -30.23
N LEU A 87 -15.66 -20.61 -31.11
CA LEU A 87 -16.17 -20.10 -32.38
C LEU A 87 -16.62 -21.23 -33.33
N ILE A 88 -15.84 -22.32 -33.44
CA ILE A 88 -16.22 -23.49 -34.25
C ILE A 88 -17.56 -24.06 -33.78
N GLY A 89 -17.75 -24.23 -32.47
CA GLY A 89 -18.99 -24.75 -31.93
C GLY A 89 -20.17 -23.80 -32.05
N LEU A 90 -19.94 -22.48 -31.91
CA LEU A 90 -20.94 -21.44 -32.18
C LEU A 90 -21.46 -21.52 -33.62
N PHE A 91 -20.57 -21.61 -34.61
CA PHE A 91 -20.99 -21.72 -36.01
C PHE A 91 -21.65 -23.06 -36.32
N PHE A 92 -21.17 -24.15 -35.71
CA PHE A 92 -21.79 -25.47 -35.87
C PHE A 92 -23.23 -25.49 -35.39
N ILE A 93 -23.51 -24.94 -34.19
CA ILE A 93 -24.89 -24.90 -33.68
C ILE A 93 -25.76 -23.92 -34.48
N ALA A 94 -25.20 -22.81 -34.98
CA ALA A 94 -25.91 -21.87 -35.85
C ALA A 94 -26.43 -22.53 -37.13
N GLU A 95 -25.66 -23.46 -37.71
CA GLU A 95 -26.06 -24.22 -38.90
C GLU A 95 -27.05 -25.35 -38.55
N ARG A 96 -26.82 -26.06 -37.45
CA ARG A 96 -27.54 -27.31 -37.12
C ARG A 96 -28.83 -27.10 -36.32
N ASP A 97 -28.86 -26.17 -35.39
CA ASP A 97 -30.02 -25.89 -34.53
C ASP A 97 -30.14 -24.39 -34.23
N LYS A 98 -30.89 -23.71 -35.09
CA LYS A 98 -31.14 -22.27 -34.97
C LYS A 98 -31.86 -21.90 -33.67
N LYS A 99 -32.69 -22.78 -33.11
CA LYS A 99 -33.40 -22.48 -31.86
C LYS A 99 -32.41 -22.48 -30.70
N MET A 100 -31.60 -23.52 -30.58
CA MET A 100 -30.57 -23.60 -29.55
C MET A 100 -29.53 -22.49 -29.70
N PHE A 101 -29.11 -22.20 -30.93
CA PHE A 101 -28.24 -21.06 -31.24
C PHE A 101 -28.78 -19.74 -30.68
N TRP A 102 -30.04 -19.40 -30.95
CA TRP A 102 -30.62 -18.15 -30.47
C TRP A 102 -30.81 -18.13 -28.96
N VAL A 103 -31.22 -19.25 -28.34
CA VAL A 103 -31.33 -19.35 -26.88
C VAL A 103 -29.98 -19.08 -26.21
N MET A 104 -28.92 -19.75 -26.67
CA MET A 104 -27.57 -19.54 -26.13
C MET A 104 -27.07 -18.13 -26.41
N THR A 105 -27.26 -17.61 -27.63
CA THR A 105 -26.79 -16.27 -28.01
C THR A 105 -27.45 -15.18 -27.17
N VAL A 106 -28.78 -15.24 -26.98
CA VAL A 106 -29.49 -14.27 -26.13
C VAL A 106 -28.99 -14.37 -24.68
N PHE A 107 -28.78 -15.59 -24.17
CA PHE A 107 -28.27 -15.78 -22.83
C PHE A 107 -26.84 -15.24 -22.66
N PHE A 108 -25.95 -15.48 -23.62
CA PHE A 108 -24.60 -14.91 -23.68
C PHE A 108 -24.62 -13.38 -23.66
N LEU A 109 -25.49 -12.77 -24.47
CA LEU A 109 -25.60 -11.31 -24.57
C LEU A 109 -26.16 -10.70 -23.27
N LEU A 110 -27.20 -11.31 -22.68
CA LEU A 110 -27.82 -10.79 -21.47
C LEU A 110 -26.93 -10.94 -20.22
N THR A 111 -26.20 -12.04 -20.11
CA THR A 111 -25.30 -12.32 -18.97
C THR A 111 -23.89 -11.79 -19.15
N GLY A 112 -23.60 -11.14 -20.28
CA GLY A 112 -22.31 -10.52 -20.59
C GLY A 112 -22.43 -9.03 -20.91
N LEU A 113 -22.66 -8.72 -22.19
CA LEU A 113 -22.67 -7.32 -22.66
C LEU A 113 -23.79 -6.48 -22.02
N ALA A 114 -25.00 -7.03 -21.88
CA ALA A 114 -26.13 -6.26 -21.33
C ALA A 114 -25.97 -5.97 -19.83
N ILE A 115 -25.44 -6.93 -19.05
CA ILE A 115 -25.21 -6.71 -17.62
C ILE A 115 -24.11 -5.67 -17.38
N GLN A 116 -23.09 -5.60 -18.25
CA GLN A 116 -22.07 -4.54 -18.19
C GLN A 116 -22.65 -3.15 -18.45
N VAL A 117 -23.53 -3.02 -19.45
CA VAL A 117 -24.27 -1.77 -19.68
C VAL A 117 -25.17 -1.41 -18.50
N TYR A 118 -25.85 -2.39 -17.92
CA TYR A 118 -26.75 -2.17 -16.79
C TYR A 118 -26.03 -1.74 -15.50
N THR A 119 -24.93 -2.43 -15.16
CA THR A 119 -24.15 -2.14 -13.97
C THR A 119 -23.36 -0.84 -14.08
N ASN A 120 -23.06 -0.41 -15.31
CA ASN A 120 -22.35 0.83 -15.61
C ASN A 120 -21.09 0.98 -14.74
N VAL A 121 -20.21 -0.01 -14.80
CA VAL A 121 -19.02 -0.11 -13.94
C VAL A 121 -18.17 1.16 -14.05
N ARG A 122 -17.69 1.65 -12.90
CA ARG A 122 -16.94 2.89 -12.79
C ARG A 122 -15.43 2.65 -12.91
N PRO A 123 -14.65 3.54 -13.56
CA PRO A 123 -13.19 3.53 -13.53
C PRO A 123 -12.67 4.35 -12.33
N PHE A 124 -11.73 3.90 -11.52
CA PHE A 124 -11.35 2.53 -11.19
C PHE A 124 -11.92 2.20 -9.80
N GLU A 125 -12.32 0.94 -9.58
CA GLU A 125 -12.75 0.47 -8.26
C GLU A 125 -11.59 -0.19 -7.50
N PRO A 126 -11.63 -0.27 -6.14
CA PRO A 126 -10.59 -0.95 -5.36
C PRO A 126 -10.38 -2.43 -5.72
N ARG A 127 -11.38 -3.04 -6.36
CA ARG A 127 -11.31 -4.37 -6.98
C ARG A 127 -12.34 -4.42 -8.11
N GLU A 128 -11.95 -4.94 -9.25
CA GLU A 128 -12.87 -5.17 -10.37
C GLU A 128 -13.80 -6.37 -10.08
N ARG A 129 -15.05 -6.30 -10.58
CA ARG A 129 -16.11 -7.30 -10.34
C ARG A 129 -16.41 -8.14 -11.59
N ASP A 130 -15.36 -8.71 -12.14
CA ASP A 130 -15.37 -9.62 -13.30
C ASP A 130 -16.29 -10.84 -13.12
N TYR A 131 -16.49 -11.30 -11.89
CA TYR A 131 -17.45 -12.38 -11.58
C TYR A 131 -18.90 -12.10 -12.03
N SER A 132 -19.26 -10.83 -12.26
CA SER A 132 -20.59 -10.45 -12.74
C SER A 132 -20.91 -10.93 -14.15
N VAL A 133 -19.90 -11.21 -14.98
CA VAL A 133 -20.05 -11.62 -16.39
C VAL A 133 -19.79 -13.11 -16.63
N VAL A 134 -19.52 -13.89 -15.58
CA VAL A 134 -19.21 -15.34 -15.67
C VAL A 134 -20.33 -16.14 -16.34
N GLY A 135 -21.58 -15.66 -16.26
CA GLY A 135 -22.71 -16.28 -16.97
C GLY A 135 -22.46 -16.42 -18.47
N SER A 136 -21.88 -15.41 -19.13
CA SER A 136 -21.61 -15.49 -20.57
C SER A 136 -20.43 -16.42 -20.86
N PHE A 137 -19.46 -16.53 -19.96
CA PHE A 137 -18.31 -17.42 -20.10
C PHE A 137 -18.73 -18.90 -20.03
N TYR A 138 -19.72 -19.22 -19.19
CA TYR A 138 -20.34 -20.56 -19.21
C TYR A 138 -21.01 -20.87 -20.55
N VAL A 139 -21.68 -19.90 -21.15
CA VAL A 139 -22.28 -20.11 -22.49
C VAL A 139 -21.21 -20.36 -23.54
N PHE A 140 -20.13 -19.58 -23.52
CA PHE A 140 -19.03 -19.79 -24.46
C PHE A 140 -18.35 -21.15 -24.27
N SER A 141 -18.21 -21.60 -23.02
CA SER A 141 -17.72 -22.95 -22.70
C SER A 141 -18.61 -24.07 -23.23
N MET A 142 -19.93 -23.87 -23.26
CA MET A 142 -20.84 -24.80 -23.93
C MET A 142 -20.61 -24.84 -25.45
N TRP A 143 -20.35 -23.69 -26.09
CA TRP A 143 -19.95 -23.68 -27.50
C TRP A 143 -18.62 -24.40 -27.73
N ILE A 144 -17.63 -24.26 -26.85
CA ILE A 144 -16.40 -25.07 -26.91
C ILE A 144 -16.76 -26.57 -26.91
N GLY A 145 -17.71 -27.00 -26.08
CA GLY A 145 -18.21 -28.38 -26.09
C GLY A 145 -18.83 -28.79 -27.44
N PHE A 146 -19.62 -27.92 -28.07
CA PHE A 146 -20.21 -28.19 -29.39
C PHE A 146 -19.17 -28.30 -30.52
N SER A 147 -17.98 -27.72 -30.35
CA SER A 147 -16.89 -27.83 -31.34
C SER A 147 -16.47 -29.27 -31.58
N LEU A 148 -16.59 -30.15 -30.58
CA LEU A 148 -16.30 -31.58 -30.70
C LEU A 148 -17.14 -32.22 -31.80
N PHE A 149 -18.44 -31.90 -31.87
CA PHE A 149 -19.33 -32.44 -32.90
C PHE A 149 -18.98 -31.90 -34.29
N ALA A 150 -18.54 -30.65 -34.38
CA ALA A 150 -18.08 -30.06 -35.63
C ALA A 150 -16.81 -30.76 -36.16
N ILE A 151 -15.81 -30.93 -35.29
CA ILE A 151 -14.55 -31.60 -35.60
C ILE A 151 -14.80 -33.07 -35.96
N TYR A 152 -15.63 -33.77 -35.18
CA TYR A 152 -16.07 -35.13 -35.47
C TYR A 152 -16.68 -35.25 -36.87
N THR A 153 -17.66 -34.38 -37.17
CA THR A 153 -18.36 -34.39 -38.47
C THR A 153 -17.39 -34.13 -39.63
N PHE A 154 -16.39 -33.28 -39.42
CA PHE A 154 -15.36 -33.00 -40.41
C PHE A 154 -14.45 -34.21 -40.65
N ILE A 155 -13.90 -34.80 -39.59
CA ILE A 155 -12.96 -35.94 -39.68
C ILE A 155 -13.66 -37.19 -40.21
N GLN A 156 -14.93 -37.40 -39.86
CA GLN A 156 -15.74 -38.53 -40.33
C GLN A 156 -15.87 -38.56 -41.88
N LYS A 157 -15.65 -37.45 -42.59
CA LYS A 157 -15.61 -37.43 -44.06
C LYS A 157 -14.47 -38.27 -44.64
N TYR A 158 -13.40 -38.49 -43.87
CA TYR A 158 -12.17 -39.12 -44.31
C TYR A 158 -11.85 -40.43 -43.56
N LEU A 159 -12.43 -40.64 -42.38
CA LEU A 159 -12.16 -41.79 -41.50
C LEU A 159 -13.45 -42.47 -41.02
N SER A 160 -13.33 -43.68 -40.46
CA SER A 160 -14.45 -44.37 -39.83
C SER A 160 -15.00 -43.58 -38.64
N ALA A 161 -16.31 -43.71 -38.38
CA ALA A 161 -16.97 -42.99 -37.27
C ALA A 161 -16.28 -43.22 -35.91
N LYS A 162 -15.83 -44.45 -35.65
CA LYS A 162 -15.09 -44.79 -34.43
C LYS A 162 -13.77 -44.02 -34.32
N ASN A 163 -12.99 -43.95 -35.40
CA ASN A 163 -11.70 -43.26 -35.36
C ASN A 163 -11.90 -41.74 -35.32
N ALA A 164 -12.88 -41.22 -36.07
CA ALA A 164 -13.22 -39.81 -36.06
C ALA A 164 -13.66 -39.33 -34.67
N SER A 165 -14.47 -40.12 -33.95
CA SER A 165 -14.90 -39.75 -32.59
C SER A 165 -13.74 -39.73 -31.61
N ILE A 166 -12.87 -40.76 -31.63
CA ILE A 166 -11.68 -40.81 -30.77
C ILE A 166 -10.78 -39.60 -31.04
N ILE A 167 -10.46 -39.32 -32.31
CA ILE A 167 -9.55 -38.22 -32.67
C ILE A 167 -10.15 -36.86 -32.29
N ALA A 168 -11.44 -36.62 -32.59
CA ALA A 168 -12.11 -35.38 -32.23
C ALA A 168 -12.10 -35.16 -30.71
N THR A 169 -12.44 -36.19 -29.93
CA THR A 169 -12.40 -36.11 -28.47
C THR A 169 -10.99 -35.81 -27.96
N VAL A 170 -9.96 -36.50 -28.45
CA VAL A 170 -8.57 -36.26 -28.04
C VAL A 170 -8.15 -34.82 -28.36
N ILE A 171 -8.40 -34.33 -29.58
CA ILE A 171 -8.05 -32.96 -29.99
C ILE A 171 -8.73 -31.94 -29.07
N THR A 172 -10.05 -32.05 -28.86
CA THR A 172 -10.80 -31.08 -28.05
C THR A 172 -10.38 -31.12 -26.58
N LEU A 173 -10.11 -32.31 -26.00
CA LEU A 173 -9.66 -32.43 -24.61
C LEU A 173 -8.25 -31.85 -24.40
N LEU A 174 -7.33 -32.09 -25.33
CA LEU A 174 -5.97 -31.54 -25.26
C LEU A 174 -5.97 -30.02 -25.44
N ALA A 175 -6.71 -29.51 -26.43
CA ALA A 175 -6.68 -28.11 -26.82
C ALA A 175 -7.40 -27.15 -25.85
N CYS A 176 -8.26 -27.64 -24.96
CA CYS A 176 -8.95 -26.78 -23.99
C CYS A 176 -8.87 -27.32 -22.55
N PRO A 177 -9.59 -28.38 -22.13
CA PRO A 177 -9.57 -28.82 -20.72
C PRO A 177 -8.17 -29.12 -20.17
N LEU A 178 -7.33 -29.87 -20.89
CA LEU A 178 -5.98 -30.19 -20.41
C LEU A 178 -5.11 -28.93 -20.38
N LEU A 179 -5.10 -28.14 -21.44
CA LEU A 179 -4.32 -26.90 -21.52
C LEU A 179 -4.67 -25.93 -20.39
N LEU A 180 -5.96 -25.65 -20.21
CA LEU A 180 -6.44 -24.79 -19.13
C LEU A 180 -6.06 -25.35 -17.77
N ALA A 181 -6.22 -26.66 -17.55
CA ALA A 181 -5.82 -27.29 -16.29
C ALA A 181 -4.31 -27.17 -16.05
N THR A 182 -3.46 -27.39 -17.07
CA THR A 182 -2.00 -27.31 -16.90
C THR A 182 -1.47 -25.91 -16.69
N GLN A 183 -2.10 -24.91 -17.32
CA GLN A 183 -1.68 -23.51 -17.19
C GLN A 183 -2.12 -22.92 -15.86
N ASN A 184 -3.33 -23.24 -15.38
CA ASN A 184 -3.95 -22.57 -14.23
C ASN A 184 -3.86 -23.37 -12.92
N TRP A 185 -3.16 -24.51 -12.87
CA TRP A 185 -3.23 -25.35 -11.67
C TRP A 185 -2.59 -24.69 -10.46
N ASP A 186 -1.41 -24.10 -10.65
CA ASP A 186 -0.60 -23.52 -9.59
C ASP A 186 -1.15 -22.17 -9.08
N ASP A 187 -1.73 -21.34 -9.95
CA ASP A 187 -2.35 -20.07 -9.55
C ASP A 187 -3.79 -20.20 -9.03
N HIS A 188 -4.49 -21.32 -9.30
CA HIS A 188 -5.82 -21.62 -8.74
C HIS A 188 -5.79 -22.56 -7.55
N ASP A 189 -4.71 -23.31 -7.30
CA ASP A 189 -4.63 -24.11 -6.10
C ASP A 189 -4.69 -23.23 -4.85
N ARG A 190 -5.57 -23.61 -3.93
CA ARG A 190 -5.75 -22.98 -2.62
C ARG A 190 -5.47 -23.97 -1.49
N SER A 191 -5.04 -25.18 -1.83
CA SER A 191 -4.65 -26.21 -0.87
C SER A 191 -3.55 -25.67 0.04
N ASN A 192 -3.64 -26.04 1.32
CA ASN A 192 -2.70 -25.65 2.35
C ASN A 192 -2.45 -24.14 2.51
N ARG A 193 -3.24 -23.21 1.93
CA ARG A 193 -2.99 -21.77 2.09
C ARG A 193 -3.50 -21.27 3.45
N TYR A 194 -2.58 -21.06 4.40
CA TYR A 194 -2.91 -20.66 5.78
C TYR A 194 -2.50 -19.23 6.16
N THR A 195 -2.03 -18.42 5.22
CA THR A 195 -1.53 -17.05 5.49
C THR A 195 -2.59 -16.15 6.14
N ALA A 196 -3.82 -16.13 5.61
CA ALA A 196 -4.93 -15.35 6.18
C ALA A 196 -5.35 -15.83 7.58
N GLN A 197 -5.44 -17.14 7.78
CA GLN A 197 -5.75 -17.75 9.08
C GLN A 197 -4.67 -17.42 10.12
N SER A 198 -3.40 -17.56 9.73
CA SER A 198 -2.24 -17.27 10.58
C SER A 198 -2.22 -15.80 11.00
N MET A 199 -2.46 -14.89 10.05
CA MET A 199 -2.57 -13.47 10.35
C MET A 199 -3.69 -13.14 11.33
N ALA A 200 -4.85 -13.78 11.19
CA ALA A 200 -5.93 -13.61 12.15
C ALA A 200 -5.53 -14.02 13.57
N LYS A 201 -4.90 -15.19 13.71
CA LYS A 201 -4.40 -15.65 15.01
C LYS A 201 -3.35 -14.71 15.58
N VAL A 202 -2.41 -14.23 14.77
CA VAL A 202 -1.37 -13.29 15.20
C VAL A 202 -1.98 -11.97 15.70
N TYR A 203 -2.99 -11.41 15.04
CA TYR A 203 -3.70 -10.22 15.54
C TYR A 203 -4.41 -10.48 16.86
N LEU A 204 -5.07 -11.63 17.00
CA LEU A 204 -5.74 -12.00 18.25
C LEU A 204 -4.73 -12.21 19.38
N ASP A 205 -3.61 -12.90 19.12
CA ASP A 205 -2.53 -13.16 20.07
C ASP A 205 -1.72 -11.91 20.44
N SER A 206 -1.78 -10.89 19.60
CA SER A 206 -1.30 -9.54 19.91
C SER A 206 -2.13 -8.89 21.02
N CYS A 207 -3.40 -9.26 21.18
CA CYS A 207 -4.27 -8.65 22.18
C CYS A 207 -4.11 -9.29 23.56
N GLN A 208 -4.18 -8.48 24.62
CA GLN A 208 -4.32 -8.97 26.00
C GLN A 208 -5.68 -9.66 26.23
N GLU A 209 -5.79 -10.40 27.33
CA GLU A 209 -7.02 -11.10 27.70
C GLU A 209 -8.21 -10.13 27.82
N ASN A 210 -9.36 -10.54 27.27
CA ASN A 210 -10.63 -9.79 27.29
C ASN A 210 -10.56 -8.38 26.65
N ALA A 211 -9.54 -8.12 25.82
CA ALA A 211 -9.36 -6.86 25.10
C ALA A 211 -10.50 -6.57 24.11
N ILE A 212 -10.65 -5.30 23.76
CA ILE A 212 -11.48 -4.85 22.63
C ILE A 212 -10.54 -4.50 21.48
N LEU A 213 -10.72 -5.13 20.32
CA LEU A 213 -9.95 -4.89 19.09
C LEU A 213 -10.85 -4.22 18.06
N PHE A 214 -10.58 -2.95 17.76
CA PHE A 214 -11.22 -2.22 16.69
C PHE A 214 -10.59 -2.56 15.34
N THR A 215 -11.42 -2.95 14.37
CA THR A 215 -11.03 -3.27 12.99
C THR A 215 -11.73 -2.31 12.02
N ILE A 216 -11.06 -1.95 10.93
CA ILE A 216 -11.47 -0.80 10.10
C ILE A 216 -12.30 -1.22 8.89
N GLY A 217 -12.07 -2.43 8.38
CA GLY A 217 -12.79 -3.01 7.25
C GLY A 217 -13.16 -4.47 7.42
N ASP A 218 -13.94 -4.97 6.46
CA ASP A 218 -14.27 -6.39 6.31
C ASP A 218 -13.02 -7.27 6.16
N ASN A 219 -12.04 -6.82 5.36
CA ASN A 219 -10.78 -7.54 5.13
C ASN A 219 -10.01 -7.82 6.43
N ASP A 220 -10.00 -6.88 7.38
CA ASP A 220 -9.31 -7.04 8.67
C ASP A 220 -10.15 -7.82 9.69
N THR A 221 -11.44 -8.05 9.41
CA THR A 221 -12.40 -8.59 10.39
C THR A 221 -12.73 -10.05 10.13
N PHE A 222 -12.99 -10.43 8.88
CA PHE A 222 -13.59 -11.74 8.58
C PHE A 222 -12.68 -12.90 8.94
N ALA A 223 -11.37 -12.77 8.73
CA ALA A 223 -10.42 -13.79 9.15
C ALA A 223 -10.36 -13.93 10.68
N LEU A 224 -10.49 -12.82 11.43
CA LEU A 224 -10.55 -12.84 12.89
C LEU A 224 -11.81 -13.55 13.38
N TRP A 225 -12.98 -13.21 12.81
CA TRP A 225 -14.23 -13.90 13.15
C TRP A 225 -14.17 -15.38 12.81
N TYR A 226 -13.59 -15.76 11.68
CA TYR A 226 -13.37 -17.17 11.36
C TYR A 226 -12.54 -17.88 12.44
N ALA A 227 -11.39 -17.32 12.82
CA ALA A 227 -10.54 -17.89 13.87
C ALA A 227 -11.26 -18.00 15.22
N GLN A 228 -12.14 -17.05 15.55
CA GLN A 228 -12.90 -17.07 16.80
C GLN A 228 -14.11 -18.01 16.76
N ASP A 229 -14.99 -17.87 15.77
CA ASP A 229 -16.28 -18.56 15.69
C ASP A 229 -16.16 -20.01 15.22
N ILE A 230 -15.19 -20.30 14.33
CA ILE A 230 -15.00 -21.63 13.75
C ILE A 230 -13.90 -22.39 14.47
N GLU A 231 -12.75 -21.76 14.72
CA GLU A 231 -11.60 -22.44 15.36
C GLU A 231 -11.57 -22.32 16.88
N GLY A 232 -12.38 -21.43 17.46
CA GLY A 232 -12.40 -21.22 18.92
C GLY A 232 -11.15 -20.53 19.47
N HIS A 233 -10.32 -19.91 18.61
CA HIS A 233 -9.09 -19.23 18.99
C HIS A 233 -9.40 -17.87 19.62
N ARG A 234 -8.82 -17.56 20.79
CA ARG A 234 -8.94 -16.25 21.47
C ARG A 234 -10.36 -15.67 21.50
N THR A 235 -11.34 -16.50 21.86
CA THR A 235 -12.76 -16.11 22.02
C THR A 235 -13.04 -15.17 23.20
N ASP A 236 -11.99 -14.78 23.95
CA ASP A 236 -12.00 -13.72 24.95
C ASP A 236 -11.90 -12.31 24.34
N VAL A 237 -11.24 -12.15 23.19
CA VAL A 237 -11.06 -10.85 22.53
C VAL A 237 -12.36 -10.40 21.85
N ARG A 238 -12.76 -9.15 22.06
CA ARG A 238 -13.93 -8.55 21.41
C ARG A 238 -13.51 -7.88 20.10
N THR A 239 -13.63 -8.59 18.98
CA THR A 239 -13.37 -8.04 17.64
C THR A 239 -14.55 -7.18 17.18
N LEU A 240 -14.30 -5.91 16.87
CA LEU A 240 -15.33 -4.92 16.57
C LEU A 240 -15.02 -4.18 15.27
N ASN A 241 -15.83 -4.42 14.24
CA ASN A 241 -15.73 -3.74 12.95
C ASN A 241 -16.39 -2.36 13.00
N THR A 242 -15.59 -1.31 12.83
CA THR A 242 -16.04 0.08 12.95
C THR A 242 -16.99 0.51 11.84
N SER A 243 -16.97 -0.15 10.68
CA SER A 243 -17.90 0.08 9.56
C SER A 243 -19.29 -0.48 9.85
N LEU A 244 -19.37 -1.63 10.52
CA LEU A 244 -20.64 -2.22 10.98
C LEU A 244 -21.15 -1.57 12.27
N PHE A 245 -20.28 -0.93 13.06
CA PHE A 245 -20.61 -0.22 14.30
C PHE A 245 -21.39 1.08 14.13
N ASN A 246 -22.07 1.22 12.99
CA ASN A 246 -23.09 2.23 12.72
C ASN A 246 -24.51 1.61 12.69
N THR A 247 -24.61 0.28 12.73
CA THR A 247 -25.87 -0.47 12.64
C THR A 247 -26.32 -0.95 14.02
N ASP A 248 -27.60 -0.76 14.32
CA ASP A 248 -28.19 -1.02 15.64
C ASP A 248 -28.13 -2.50 16.05
N TRP A 249 -28.41 -3.42 15.13
CA TRP A 249 -28.29 -4.86 15.38
C TRP A 249 -26.87 -5.27 15.78
N TYR A 250 -25.84 -4.68 15.17
CA TYR A 250 -24.45 -5.02 15.47
C TYR A 250 -24.03 -4.44 16.82
N ILE A 251 -24.48 -3.23 17.13
CA ILE A 251 -24.26 -2.60 18.44
C ILE A 251 -24.92 -3.45 19.55
N ASP A 252 -26.16 -3.91 19.35
CA ASP A 252 -26.85 -4.79 20.29
C ASP A 252 -26.10 -6.10 20.53
N GLN A 253 -25.47 -6.65 19.49
CA GLN A 253 -24.62 -7.85 19.61
C GLN A 253 -23.36 -7.58 20.43
N MET A 254 -22.67 -6.45 20.19
CA MET A 254 -21.46 -6.09 20.95
C MET A 254 -21.74 -5.84 22.43
N LYS A 255 -22.96 -5.38 22.75
CA LYS A 255 -23.44 -5.16 24.12
C LYS A 255 -23.93 -6.42 24.83
N ARG A 256 -23.77 -7.60 24.23
CA ARG A 256 -24.06 -8.91 24.84
C ARG A 256 -22.78 -9.72 25.01
N LYS A 257 -22.75 -10.57 26.03
CA LYS A 257 -21.64 -11.50 26.23
C LYS A 257 -21.60 -12.46 25.04
N ALA A 258 -20.42 -12.69 24.48
CA ALA A 258 -20.23 -13.65 23.39
C ALA A 258 -19.03 -14.53 23.74
N TYR A 259 -19.26 -15.83 23.81
CA TYR A 259 -18.27 -16.80 24.28
C TYR A 259 -17.64 -16.38 25.63
N LYS A 260 -16.31 -16.21 25.67
CA LYS A 260 -15.57 -15.75 26.84
C LYS A 260 -15.48 -14.23 26.95
N SER A 261 -15.71 -13.51 25.86
CA SER A 261 -15.61 -12.05 25.81
C SER A 261 -16.79 -11.35 26.48
N ASP A 262 -16.49 -10.43 27.39
CA ASP A 262 -17.52 -9.63 28.07
C ASP A 262 -18.16 -8.59 27.13
N PRO A 263 -19.41 -8.14 27.43
CA PRO A 263 -20.05 -7.03 26.73
C PRO A 263 -19.16 -5.79 26.67
N ILE A 264 -19.24 -5.01 25.58
CA ILE A 264 -18.58 -3.70 25.56
C ILE A 264 -19.14 -2.80 26.68
N PRO A 265 -18.30 -2.01 27.36
CA PRO A 265 -18.79 -1.00 28.29
C PRO A 265 -19.49 0.10 27.49
N SER A 266 -20.74 0.43 27.84
CA SER A 266 -21.52 1.42 27.11
C SER A 266 -22.69 1.91 27.96
N GLN A 267 -22.90 3.24 28.00
CA GLN A 267 -24.04 3.84 28.70
C GLN A 267 -25.27 4.02 27.79
N LEU A 268 -25.08 4.02 26.46
CA LEU A 268 -26.15 4.31 25.50
C LEU A 268 -27.17 3.18 25.43
N THR A 269 -28.46 3.50 25.42
CA THR A 269 -29.56 2.54 25.24
C THR A 269 -29.93 2.35 23.77
N HIS A 270 -30.62 1.26 23.42
CA HIS A 270 -31.01 0.94 22.04
C HIS A 270 -31.72 2.10 21.33
N GLU A 271 -32.65 2.74 22.02
CA GLU A 271 -33.39 3.92 21.51
C GLU A 271 -32.46 5.07 21.11
N GLN A 272 -31.29 5.20 21.73
CA GLN A 272 -30.35 6.28 21.46
C GLN A 272 -29.47 6.04 20.23
N TYR A 273 -29.39 4.82 19.70
CA TYR A 273 -28.58 4.45 18.53
C TYR A 273 -29.31 3.66 17.44
N ARG A 274 -30.61 3.37 17.60
CA ARG A 274 -31.42 2.69 16.57
C ARG A 274 -31.37 3.40 15.22
N TYR A 275 -31.74 2.70 14.15
CA TYR A 275 -31.76 3.28 12.81
C TYR A 275 -32.41 4.68 12.76
N GLY A 276 -31.75 5.63 12.09
CA GLY A 276 -32.18 7.03 11.98
C GLY A 276 -31.90 7.92 13.20
N THR A 277 -31.48 7.38 14.34
CA THR A 277 -31.17 8.15 15.55
C THR A 277 -29.66 8.38 15.67
N ARG A 278 -29.25 9.64 15.87
CA ARG A 278 -27.84 10.06 16.04
C ARG A 278 -26.88 9.44 15.00
N THR A 279 -27.33 9.32 13.75
CA THR A 279 -26.49 8.83 12.64
C THR A 279 -25.24 9.70 12.49
N TYR A 280 -25.41 11.01 12.68
CA TYR A 280 -24.32 11.95 12.92
C TYR A 280 -24.78 13.03 13.91
N VAL A 281 -23.82 13.68 14.56
CA VAL A 281 -24.01 14.79 15.51
C VAL A 281 -23.14 15.95 15.03
N PRO A 282 -23.72 17.05 14.51
CA PRO A 282 -22.96 18.22 14.06
C PRO A 282 -22.32 18.99 15.21
N TYR A 283 -21.25 19.72 14.89
CA TYR A 283 -20.63 20.68 15.78
C TYR A 283 -21.48 21.94 15.89
N GLN A 284 -21.82 22.34 17.11
CA GLN A 284 -22.39 23.67 17.39
C GLN A 284 -21.65 24.23 18.61
N PRO A 285 -20.78 25.25 18.44
CA PRO A 285 -19.93 25.76 19.51
C PRO A 285 -20.76 26.40 20.62
N VAL A 286 -20.70 25.83 21.82
CA VAL A 286 -21.28 26.44 23.04
C VAL A 286 -20.18 26.87 24.00
N THR A 287 -19.05 26.17 24.00
CA THR A 287 -17.86 26.54 24.79
C THR A 287 -16.58 26.30 24.00
N ARG A 288 -15.55 27.07 24.33
CA ARG A 288 -14.17 26.84 23.87
C ARG A 288 -13.37 25.99 24.86
N ASP A 289 -13.93 25.72 26.03
CA ASP A 289 -13.29 24.93 27.07
C ASP A 289 -13.29 23.43 26.73
N THR A 290 -12.42 22.70 27.42
CA THR A 290 -12.32 21.26 27.32
C THR A 290 -13.34 20.59 28.25
N MET A 291 -14.14 19.65 27.72
CA MET A 291 -15.11 18.91 28.52
C MET A 291 -14.58 17.55 28.95
N MET A 292 -14.93 17.09 30.14
CA MET A 292 -14.65 15.71 30.55
C MET A 292 -15.46 14.75 29.67
N ILE A 293 -14.87 13.61 29.28
CA ILE A 293 -15.50 12.67 28.34
C ILE A 293 -16.88 12.17 28.81
N LYS A 294 -17.07 11.94 30.12
CA LYS A 294 -18.39 11.54 30.65
C LYS A 294 -19.45 12.65 30.48
N ASP A 295 -19.10 13.90 30.75
CA ASP A 295 -20.01 15.04 30.56
C ASP A 295 -20.32 15.25 29.08
N PHE A 296 -19.30 15.10 28.23
CA PHE A 296 -19.46 15.13 26.78
C PHE A 296 -20.43 14.05 26.29
N MET A 297 -20.24 12.79 26.72
CA MET A 297 -21.13 11.68 26.36
C MET A 297 -22.55 11.88 26.88
N ASN A 298 -22.71 12.36 28.12
CA ASN A 298 -24.02 12.69 28.70
C ASN A 298 -24.74 13.79 27.90
N PHE A 299 -24.02 14.80 27.43
CA PHE A 299 -24.58 15.88 26.62
C PHE A 299 -25.10 15.37 25.27
N ILE A 300 -24.25 14.69 24.50
CA ILE A 300 -24.61 14.27 23.13
C ILE A 300 -25.66 13.15 23.10
N SER A 301 -25.76 12.37 24.17
CA SER A 301 -26.74 11.29 24.31
C SER A 301 -28.04 11.72 24.97
N SER A 302 -28.12 12.93 25.53
CA SER A 302 -29.33 13.43 26.16
C SER A 302 -30.46 13.65 25.15
N ASP A 303 -31.69 13.38 25.59
CA ASP A 303 -32.92 13.72 24.85
C ASP A 303 -33.60 15.00 25.37
N ASP A 304 -32.96 15.72 26.30
CA ASP A 304 -33.42 17.04 26.75
C ASP A 304 -33.50 18.00 25.55
N PRO A 305 -34.61 18.73 25.35
CA PRO A 305 -34.75 19.73 24.29
C PRO A 305 -33.60 20.74 24.21
N LYS A 306 -32.92 21.04 25.33
CA LYS A 306 -31.77 21.96 25.38
C LYS A 306 -30.53 21.45 24.64
N HIS A 307 -30.43 20.15 24.45
CA HIS A 307 -29.32 19.51 23.73
C HIS A 307 -29.65 19.24 22.26
N LYS A 308 -30.78 19.78 21.77
CA LYS A 308 -31.18 19.71 20.36
C LYS A 308 -30.78 20.98 19.63
N MET A 309 -30.53 20.86 18.33
CA MET A 309 -30.11 21.95 17.46
C MET A 309 -31.11 23.12 17.50
N ARG A 310 -32.41 22.84 17.58
CA ARG A 310 -33.46 23.86 17.76
C ARG A 310 -33.11 24.86 18.87
N PHE A 311 -32.80 24.37 20.06
CA PHE A 311 -32.51 25.23 21.21
C PHE A 311 -31.26 26.06 20.98
N ALA A 312 -30.20 25.46 20.43
CA ALA A 312 -28.96 26.20 20.14
C ALA A 312 -29.17 27.32 19.12
N LEU A 313 -29.93 27.07 18.05
CA LEU A 313 -30.27 28.09 17.06
C LEU A 313 -31.13 29.21 17.64
N GLU A 314 -32.11 28.89 18.49
CA GLU A 314 -32.97 29.86 19.17
C GLU A 314 -32.16 30.77 20.10
N VAL A 315 -31.20 30.20 20.84
CA VAL A 315 -30.28 30.95 21.71
C VAL A 315 -29.38 31.87 20.90
N ASP A 316 -28.93 31.44 19.72
CA ASP A 316 -28.14 32.25 18.78
C ASP A 316 -28.98 33.29 18.01
N GLY A 317 -30.28 33.40 18.29
CA GLY A 317 -31.19 34.35 17.64
C GLY A 317 -31.53 34.02 16.19
N MET A 318 -31.32 32.77 15.77
CA MET A 318 -31.64 32.30 14.42
C MET A 318 -33.10 31.91 14.27
N ASP A 319 -33.67 32.22 13.11
CA ASP A 319 -35.04 31.82 12.74
C ASP A 319 -35.09 30.34 12.38
N THR A 320 -35.61 29.51 13.30
CA THR A 320 -35.70 28.06 13.15
C THR A 320 -36.66 27.62 12.04
N SER A 321 -37.58 28.49 11.58
CA SER A 321 -38.50 28.16 10.48
C SER A 321 -37.80 27.93 9.14
N LYS A 322 -36.55 28.39 9.00
CA LYS A 322 -35.72 28.23 7.80
C LYS A 322 -35.03 26.86 7.70
N TYR A 323 -35.09 26.05 8.75
CA TYR A 323 -34.40 24.78 8.82
C TYR A 323 -35.38 23.60 8.77
N PRO A 324 -35.01 22.48 8.12
CA PRO A 324 -35.82 21.27 8.15
C PRO A 324 -36.01 20.73 9.57
N GLU A 325 -37.20 20.23 9.90
CA GLU A 325 -37.52 19.68 11.23
C GLU A 325 -36.55 18.54 11.64
N GLN A 326 -36.07 17.76 10.68
CA GLN A 326 -35.08 16.73 10.92
C GLN A 326 -33.75 17.31 11.45
N TYR A 327 -33.31 18.46 10.92
CA TYR A 327 -32.09 19.14 11.38
C TYR A 327 -32.27 19.72 12.79
N LEU A 328 -33.42 20.35 13.04
CA LEU A 328 -33.76 20.95 14.33
C LEU A 328 -33.78 19.92 15.48
N ASN A 329 -34.13 18.67 15.18
CA ASN A 329 -34.18 17.57 16.14
C ASN A 329 -32.85 16.81 16.31
N LEU A 330 -31.77 17.22 15.61
CA LEU A 330 -30.45 16.63 15.82
C LEU A 330 -29.89 17.03 17.19
N ASN A 331 -29.18 16.10 17.83
CA ASN A 331 -28.23 16.46 18.87
C ASN A 331 -27.03 17.15 18.25
N TYR A 332 -26.33 17.98 19.02
CA TYR A 332 -25.06 18.58 18.62
C TYR A 332 -23.99 18.31 19.67
N PHE A 333 -22.72 18.54 19.32
CA PHE A 333 -21.64 18.51 20.29
C PHE A 333 -21.06 19.92 20.53
N PRO A 334 -20.83 20.31 21.79
CA PRO A 334 -20.65 21.72 22.18
C PRO A 334 -19.21 22.24 22.11
N THR A 335 -18.22 21.34 22.06
CA THR A 335 -16.78 21.65 22.01
C THR A 335 -16.04 20.61 21.19
N LYS A 336 -14.91 21.00 20.58
CA LYS A 336 -14.01 20.07 19.88
C LYS A 336 -12.95 19.46 20.80
N SER A 337 -12.87 19.91 22.06
CA SER A 337 -11.84 19.48 23.00
C SER A 337 -12.45 18.63 24.11
N VAL A 338 -12.00 17.38 24.21
CA VAL A 338 -12.47 16.42 25.22
C VAL A 338 -11.30 15.88 26.03
N ARG A 339 -11.46 15.80 27.35
CA ARG A 339 -10.49 15.26 28.29
C ARG A 339 -10.93 13.91 28.83
N ILE A 340 -10.05 12.93 28.70
CA ILE A 340 -10.20 11.57 29.22
C ILE A 340 -9.34 11.46 30.48
N PRO A 341 -9.92 11.30 31.68
CA PRO A 341 -9.13 11.11 32.89
C PRO A 341 -8.41 9.76 32.87
N VAL A 342 -7.21 9.72 33.45
CA VAL A 342 -6.42 8.49 33.56
C VAL A 342 -6.31 8.09 35.03
N ASP A 343 -6.81 6.91 35.34
CA ASP A 343 -6.58 6.27 36.64
C ASP A 343 -5.29 5.45 36.56
N LYS A 344 -4.21 6.01 37.11
CA LYS A 344 -2.88 5.39 37.08
C LYS A 344 -2.84 4.03 37.80
N GLU A 345 -3.62 3.86 38.87
CA GLU A 345 -3.65 2.60 39.61
C GLU A 345 -4.35 1.52 38.79
N ALA A 346 -5.48 1.84 38.16
CA ALA A 346 -6.20 0.93 37.27
C ALA A 346 -5.35 0.52 36.05
N VAL A 347 -4.69 1.50 35.41
CA VAL A 347 -3.80 1.28 34.25
C VAL A 347 -2.71 0.26 34.55
N VAL A 348 -2.04 0.39 35.70
CA VAL A 348 -0.97 -0.54 36.11
C VAL A 348 -1.55 -1.88 36.56
N LYS A 349 -2.62 -1.86 37.38
CA LYS A 349 -3.29 -3.07 37.90
C LYS A 349 -3.78 -4.00 36.79
N ASN A 350 -4.33 -3.44 35.72
CA ASN A 350 -4.85 -4.21 34.58
C ASN A 350 -3.79 -4.47 33.50
N GLY A 351 -2.51 -4.15 33.76
CA GLY A 351 -1.40 -4.39 32.84
C GLY A 351 -1.51 -3.60 31.53
N ILE A 352 -2.19 -2.45 31.52
CA ILE A 352 -2.24 -1.56 30.35
C ILE A 352 -0.84 -0.98 30.11
N VAL A 353 -0.14 -0.60 31.18
CA VAL A 353 1.26 -0.16 31.15
C VAL A 353 2.06 -0.98 32.15
N GLU A 354 3.28 -1.38 31.80
CA GLU A 354 4.18 -2.10 32.71
C GLU A 354 4.65 -1.22 33.87
N GLN A 355 4.93 -1.83 35.01
CA GLN A 355 5.38 -1.12 36.22
C GLN A 355 6.62 -0.24 35.96
N LYS A 356 7.52 -0.65 35.05
CA LYS A 356 8.74 0.08 34.69
C LYS A 356 8.48 1.43 34.00
N ASP A 357 7.29 1.60 33.44
CA ASP A 357 6.86 2.81 32.72
C ASP A 357 5.73 3.55 33.46
N ALA A 358 5.41 3.14 34.69
CA ALA A 358 4.31 3.73 35.45
C ALA A 358 4.50 5.23 35.71
N ASP A 359 5.75 5.69 35.83
CA ASP A 359 6.13 7.10 35.97
C ASP A 359 5.78 7.96 34.74
N LYS A 360 5.67 7.36 33.56
CA LYS A 360 5.35 8.04 32.29
C LYS A 360 3.84 8.19 32.03
N ILE A 361 3.01 7.60 32.89
CA ILE A 361 1.54 7.66 32.77
C ILE A 361 1.07 9.11 32.96
N VAL A 362 0.40 9.67 31.96
CA VAL A 362 -0.19 11.01 32.03
C VAL A 362 -1.45 11.00 32.90
N PRO A 363 -1.79 12.11 33.60
CA PRO A 363 -3.00 12.17 34.42
C PRO A 363 -4.31 12.24 33.61
N TYR A 364 -4.22 12.66 32.35
CA TYR A 364 -5.34 12.72 31.41
C TYR A 364 -4.84 12.72 29.96
N ILE A 365 -5.73 12.33 29.04
CA ILE A 365 -5.54 12.43 27.59
C ILE A 365 -6.50 13.49 27.07
N ASP A 366 -5.97 14.53 26.42
CA ASP A 366 -6.79 15.52 25.71
C ASP A 366 -6.86 15.14 24.23
N ILE A 367 -8.08 15.01 23.71
CA ILE A 367 -8.35 14.77 22.28
C ILE A 367 -8.99 16.01 21.66
N GLN A 368 -8.65 16.26 20.40
CA GLN A 368 -9.21 17.36 19.63
C GLN A 368 -9.85 16.84 18.34
N PHE A 369 -11.17 17.01 18.22
CA PHE A 369 -11.91 16.56 17.06
C PHE A 369 -11.57 17.39 15.81
N LYS A 370 -11.23 16.69 14.72
CA LYS A 370 -11.11 17.27 13.38
C LYS A 370 -12.45 17.13 12.65
N GLY A 371 -12.87 18.18 11.95
CA GLY A 371 -14.18 18.23 11.27
C GLY A 371 -15.31 18.84 12.11
N ASN A 372 -16.52 18.84 11.55
CA ASN A 372 -17.72 19.47 12.13
C ASN A 372 -18.88 18.47 12.34
N ALA A 373 -18.60 17.17 12.29
CA ALA A 373 -19.60 16.13 12.53
C ALA A 373 -18.94 14.90 13.16
N LEU A 374 -19.62 14.30 14.14
CA LEU A 374 -19.27 12.99 14.69
C LEU A 374 -20.30 11.96 14.24
N TYR A 375 -19.85 10.88 13.61
CA TYR A 375 -20.70 9.78 13.19
C TYR A 375 -20.94 8.79 14.34
N LYS A 376 -22.06 8.06 14.26
CA LYS A 376 -22.52 7.14 15.32
C LYS A 376 -21.44 6.14 15.78
N ASN A 377 -20.69 5.55 14.84
CA ASN A 377 -19.63 4.62 15.16
C ASN A 377 -18.54 5.26 16.04
N ARG A 378 -18.12 6.50 15.76
CA ARG A 378 -17.18 7.26 16.62
C ARG A 378 -17.78 7.61 17.97
N ILE A 379 -19.05 7.97 18.01
CA ILE A 379 -19.77 8.25 19.26
C ILE A 379 -19.78 7.02 20.17
N LEU A 380 -20.05 5.84 19.63
CA LEU A 380 -20.04 4.60 20.41
C LEU A 380 -18.64 4.16 20.81
N MET A 381 -17.63 4.40 19.98
CA MET A 381 -16.24 4.18 20.38
C MET A 381 -15.84 5.12 21.54
N LEU A 382 -16.24 6.39 21.52
CA LEU A 382 -16.05 7.32 22.64
C LEU A 382 -16.85 6.88 23.89
N ASP A 383 -18.05 6.32 23.72
CA ASP A 383 -18.85 5.75 24.80
C ASP A 383 -18.12 4.60 25.50
N ILE A 384 -17.45 3.73 24.72
CA ILE A 384 -16.59 2.67 25.27
C ILE A 384 -15.46 3.28 26.11
N ILE A 385 -14.74 4.27 25.58
CA ILE A 385 -13.67 4.95 26.33
C ILE A 385 -14.19 5.58 27.63
N ALA A 386 -15.35 6.24 27.58
CA ALA A 386 -15.95 6.91 28.73
C ALA A 386 -16.34 5.95 29.86
N ASN A 387 -16.64 4.68 29.52
CA ASN A 387 -17.18 3.69 30.45
C ASN A 387 -16.21 2.54 30.79
N ASN A 388 -15.04 2.48 30.16
CA ASN A 388 -14.08 1.40 30.37
C ASN A 388 -13.25 1.54 31.67
N ASN A 389 -13.04 2.76 32.17
CA ASN A 389 -12.21 3.06 33.35
C ASN A 389 -10.82 2.36 33.36
N TRP A 390 -10.22 2.14 32.19
CA TRP A 390 -8.95 1.39 32.03
C TRP A 390 -8.99 -0.06 32.52
N GLU A 391 -10.17 -0.68 32.58
CA GLU A 391 -10.36 -2.08 32.98
C GLU A 391 -10.08 -3.06 31.85
N ARG A 392 -10.56 -2.77 30.63
CA ARG A 392 -10.31 -3.59 29.45
C ARG A 392 -9.25 -2.96 28.55
N PRO A 393 -8.27 -3.72 28.08
CA PRO A 393 -7.34 -3.24 27.06
C PRO A 393 -8.04 -2.89 25.75
N ILE A 394 -7.63 -1.80 25.10
CA ILE A 394 -8.19 -1.34 23.81
C ILE A 394 -7.09 -1.38 22.76
N TYR A 395 -7.39 -2.04 21.64
CA TYR A 395 -6.49 -2.22 20.52
C TYR A 395 -7.15 -1.76 19.22
N PHE A 396 -6.32 -1.41 18.24
CA PHE A 396 -6.71 -1.06 16.88
C PHE A 396 -5.87 -1.88 15.90
N THR A 397 -6.47 -2.33 14.80
CA THR A 397 -5.70 -2.83 13.66
C THR A 397 -4.97 -1.67 12.98
N GLY A 398 -3.88 -1.97 12.28
CA GLY A 398 -3.23 -1.02 11.39
C GLY A 398 -4.04 -0.76 10.11
N GLY A 399 -3.46 0.02 9.20
CA GLY A 399 -3.97 0.18 7.83
C GLY A 399 -4.83 1.42 7.57
N SER A 400 -5.25 2.15 8.60
CA SER A 400 -5.84 3.49 8.42
C SER A 400 -4.89 4.62 8.78
N TYR A 401 -5.11 5.76 8.12
CA TYR A 401 -4.47 7.03 8.40
C TYR A 401 -5.45 8.07 8.95
N GLY A 402 -6.75 7.76 9.05
CA GLY A 402 -7.75 8.64 9.66
C GLY A 402 -7.47 8.82 11.15
N ASP A 403 -7.46 10.06 11.65
CA ASP A 403 -7.28 10.28 13.09
C ASP A 403 -8.45 9.74 13.90
N ASP A 404 -9.66 9.82 13.35
CA ASP A 404 -10.89 9.36 13.96
C ASP A 404 -10.97 7.83 14.09
N ASP A 405 -10.29 7.07 13.23
CA ASP A 405 -10.17 5.62 13.37
C ASP A 405 -9.42 5.20 14.65
N PHE A 406 -8.52 6.06 15.13
CA PHE A 406 -7.80 5.89 16.40
C PHE A 406 -8.31 6.86 17.49
N LEU A 407 -9.53 7.40 17.33
CA LEU A 407 -10.17 8.32 18.27
C LEU A 407 -9.32 9.56 18.62
N TRP A 408 -8.55 10.04 17.64
CA TRP A 408 -7.61 11.16 17.77
C TRP A 408 -6.53 10.93 18.86
N MET A 409 -6.24 9.67 19.20
CA MET A 409 -5.28 9.26 20.24
C MET A 409 -4.03 8.57 19.68
N LYS A 410 -3.65 8.83 18.43
CA LYS A 410 -2.45 8.22 17.81
C LYS A 410 -1.14 8.45 18.60
N ASP A 411 -1.04 9.57 19.31
CA ASP A 411 0.10 9.90 20.20
C ASP A 411 0.13 9.04 21.49
N TYR A 412 -0.85 8.18 21.70
CA TYR A 412 -1.04 7.35 22.90
C TYR A 412 -1.14 5.87 22.53
N LEU A 413 -0.51 5.46 21.43
CA LEU A 413 -0.47 4.07 20.98
C LEU A 413 0.85 3.40 21.37
N GLU A 414 0.82 2.08 21.54
CA GLU A 414 1.97 1.20 21.64
C GLU A 414 1.81 0.07 20.61
N LEU A 415 2.83 -0.16 19.78
CA LEU A 415 2.86 -1.30 18.87
C LEU A 415 3.09 -2.58 19.69
N ASP A 416 2.10 -3.46 19.71
CA ASP A 416 2.06 -4.61 20.60
C ASP A 416 1.69 -5.89 19.84
N GLY A 417 2.65 -6.43 19.07
CA GLY A 417 2.42 -7.47 18.07
C GLY A 417 2.08 -6.84 16.72
N LEU A 418 0.95 -7.23 16.12
CA LEU A 418 0.40 -6.55 14.93
C LEU A 418 -0.64 -5.46 15.28
N GLY A 419 -1.13 -5.44 16.53
CA GLY A 419 -2.12 -4.47 16.99
C GLY A 419 -1.48 -3.23 17.62
N TYR A 420 -2.19 -2.11 17.56
CA TYR A 420 -1.87 -0.87 18.26
C TYR A 420 -2.68 -0.76 19.55
N LYS A 421 -2.02 -0.88 20.69
CA LYS A 421 -2.63 -0.80 22.01
C LYS A 421 -2.74 0.66 22.46
N LEU A 422 -3.90 1.08 22.97
CA LEU A 422 -4.05 2.36 23.64
C LEU A 422 -3.37 2.33 25.02
N VAL A 423 -2.39 3.22 25.24
CA VAL A 423 -1.67 3.39 26.51
C VAL A 423 -1.61 4.88 26.88
N PRO A 424 -1.80 5.27 28.15
CA PRO A 424 -1.76 6.66 28.57
C PRO A 424 -0.32 7.17 28.74
N ILE A 425 0.53 6.95 27.74
CA ILE A 425 1.89 7.48 27.65
C ILE A 425 1.98 8.27 26.35
N ARG A 426 2.24 9.56 26.47
CA ARG A 426 2.36 10.43 25.30
C ARG A 426 3.66 10.16 24.55
N THR A 427 3.54 9.73 23.31
CA THR A 427 4.62 9.53 22.35
C THR A 427 4.27 10.31 21.08
N PRO A 428 4.81 11.52 20.89
CA PRO A 428 4.49 12.33 19.72
C PRO A 428 4.84 11.57 18.44
N GLN A 429 3.95 11.63 17.44
CA GLN A 429 4.27 11.12 16.11
C GLN A 429 5.47 11.85 15.51
N ASP A 430 6.35 11.10 14.86
CA ASP A 430 7.39 11.69 14.04
C ASP A 430 6.74 12.32 12.80
N LYS A 431 6.94 13.62 12.62
CA LYS A 431 6.43 14.34 11.44
C LYS A 431 7.11 13.89 10.14
N ARG A 432 8.33 13.34 10.24
CA ARG A 432 9.10 12.83 9.10
C ARG A 432 8.63 11.43 8.70
N ASN A 433 8.14 10.65 9.65
CA ASN A 433 7.55 9.33 9.40
C ASN A 433 6.21 9.19 10.14
N PRO A 434 5.14 9.82 9.65
CA PRO A 434 3.81 9.79 10.29
C PRO A 434 3.14 8.41 10.24
N TYR A 435 3.73 7.46 9.51
CA TYR A 435 3.26 6.08 9.39
C TYR A 435 3.68 5.21 10.58
N ASP A 436 4.73 5.63 11.29
CA ASP A 436 5.23 4.96 12.49
C ASP A 436 4.38 5.33 13.71
N LEU A 437 3.30 4.57 13.90
CA LEU A 437 2.37 4.80 15.00
C LEU A 437 2.87 4.18 16.31
N GLY A 438 2.76 4.96 17.37
CA GLY A 438 2.95 4.52 18.75
C GLY A 438 4.40 4.23 19.17
N ARG A 439 4.59 4.10 20.49
CA ARG A 439 5.85 3.65 21.10
C ARG A 439 6.09 2.15 20.88
N ILE A 440 7.34 1.74 21.10
CA ILE A 440 7.77 0.33 21.05
C ILE A 440 8.37 -0.05 22.40
N ASP A 441 7.78 -1.07 23.04
CA ASP A 441 8.44 -1.87 24.07
C ASP A 441 9.18 -3.03 23.39
N SER A 442 10.50 -2.87 23.21
CA SER A 442 11.31 -3.79 22.39
C SER A 442 11.32 -5.22 22.93
N GLU A 443 11.25 -5.40 24.25
CA GLU A 443 11.29 -6.72 24.88
C GLU A 443 9.99 -7.47 24.64
N LYS A 444 8.87 -6.79 24.89
CA LYS A 444 7.53 -7.34 24.73
C LYS A 444 7.21 -7.61 23.26
N LEU A 445 7.51 -6.65 22.38
CA LEU A 445 7.29 -6.80 20.95
C LEU A 445 8.16 -7.92 20.37
N TYR A 446 9.44 -8.01 20.75
CA TYR A 446 10.31 -9.13 20.36
C TYR A 446 9.72 -10.48 20.75
N ASN A 447 9.27 -10.64 21.99
CA ASN A 447 8.71 -11.91 22.44
C ASN A 447 7.45 -12.30 21.65
N LYS A 448 6.62 -11.32 21.27
CA LYS A 448 5.45 -11.57 20.41
C LYS A 448 5.84 -11.92 18.98
N VAL A 449 6.73 -11.17 18.36
CA VAL A 449 7.22 -11.41 16.98
C VAL A 449 7.81 -12.81 16.85
N MET A 450 8.63 -13.22 17.82
CA MET A 450 9.23 -14.56 17.82
C MET A 450 8.22 -15.69 18.09
N ALA A 451 7.03 -15.37 18.61
CA ALA A 451 5.96 -16.32 18.90
C ALA A 451 4.86 -16.35 17.82
N TRP A 452 4.96 -15.54 16.76
CA TRP A 452 3.97 -15.51 15.69
C TRP A 452 3.83 -16.87 15.01
N GLU A 453 2.57 -17.29 14.80
CA GLU A 453 2.24 -18.42 13.95
C GLU A 453 2.26 -17.94 12.49
N TRP A 454 3.20 -18.45 11.70
CA TRP A 454 3.39 -18.03 10.31
C TRP A 454 2.61 -18.88 9.29
N GLY A 455 1.96 -19.96 9.75
CA GLY A 455 1.41 -20.99 8.89
C GLY A 455 2.47 -21.47 7.90
N ASN A 456 2.21 -21.27 6.62
CA ASN A 456 3.13 -21.55 5.52
C ASN A 456 3.54 -20.30 4.72
N SER A 457 3.61 -19.14 5.39
CA SER A 457 4.24 -17.96 4.83
C SER A 457 5.69 -18.26 4.43
N GLY A 458 6.05 -17.91 3.19
CA GLY A 458 7.35 -18.18 2.60
C GLY A 458 7.55 -19.60 2.02
N ASP A 459 6.57 -20.50 2.15
CA ASP A 459 6.63 -21.84 1.56
C ASP A 459 6.53 -21.78 0.02
N PRO A 460 7.53 -22.27 -0.74
CA PRO A 460 7.53 -22.20 -2.20
C PRO A 460 6.39 -23.01 -2.86
N GLU A 461 5.78 -23.97 -2.16
CA GLU A 461 4.72 -24.83 -2.69
C GLU A 461 3.34 -24.14 -2.70
N ILE A 462 3.21 -22.97 -2.05
CA ILE A 462 2.00 -22.16 -2.20
C ILE A 462 2.21 -20.99 -3.13
N TYR A 463 1.16 -20.67 -3.86
CA TYR A 463 1.08 -19.41 -4.57
C TYR A 463 0.82 -18.26 -3.57
N HIS A 464 1.78 -17.35 -3.44
CA HIS A 464 1.61 -16.08 -2.71
C HIS A 464 0.90 -15.10 -3.63
N ASP A 465 -0.43 -15.08 -3.57
CA ASP A 465 -1.26 -14.15 -4.35
C ASP A 465 -1.07 -12.68 -3.90
N PRO A 466 -1.55 -11.69 -4.66
CA PRO A 466 -1.35 -10.27 -4.35
C PRO A 466 -1.85 -9.85 -2.96
N GLU A 467 -2.94 -10.43 -2.45
CA GLU A 467 -3.44 -10.12 -1.11
C GLU A 467 -2.55 -10.76 -0.03
N THR A 468 -2.00 -11.95 -0.28
CA THR A 468 -0.97 -12.54 0.60
C THR A 468 0.28 -11.65 0.67
N ARG A 469 0.77 -11.16 -0.48
CA ARG A 469 1.95 -10.26 -0.54
C ARG A 469 1.67 -8.94 0.19
N LYS A 470 0.52 -8.32 -0.07
CA LYS A 470 0.09 -7.06 0.54
C LYS A 470 -0.04 -7.15 2.05
N ASN A 471 -0.55 -8.27 2.57
CA ASN A 471 -0.61 -8.52 4.01
C ASN A 471 0.79 -8.65 4.65
N GLY A 472 1.80 -9.04 3.88
CA GLY A 472 3.20 -9.07 4.31
C GLY A 472 3.79 -7.68 4.63
N ILE A 473 3.20 -6.60 4.12
CA ILE A 473 3.62 -5.21 4.41
C ILE A 473 3.60 -4.95 5.91
N THR A 474 2.50 -5.27 6.59
CA THR A 474 2.35 -5.01 8.03
C THR A 474 3.38 -5.78 8.86
N TYR A 475 3.66 -7.03 8.50
CA TYR A 475 4.70 -7.83 9.15
C TYR A 475 6.08 -7.20 8.98
N ARG A 476 6.50 -6.93 7.74
CA ARG A 476 7.83 -6.37 7.45
C ARG A 476 8.03 -5.02 8.12
N SER A 477 7.07 -4.10 8.01
CA SER A 477 7.17 -2.77 8.62
C SER A 477 7.31 -2.86 10.14
N ASN A 478 6.48 -3.66 10.81
CA ASN A 478 6.54 -3.79 12.27
C ASN A 478 7.84 -4.47 12.74
N MET A 479 8.34 -5.44 11.98
CA MET A 479 9.63 -6.10 12.26
C MET A 479 10.81 -5.16 12.05
N ALA A 480 10.81 -4.34 10.98
CA ALA A 480 11.84 -3.33 10.73
C ALA A 480 11.93 -2.32 11.88
N ARG A 481 10.78 -1.78 12.31
CA ARG A 481 10.69 -0.87 13.46
C ARG A 481 11.23 -1.51 14.76
N LEU A 482 10.95 -2.80 14.98
CA LEU A 482 11.51 -3.55 16.11
C LEU A 482 13.05 -3.67 15.97
N VAL A 483 13.56 -3.99 14.79
CA VAL A 483 15.01 -4.13 14.53
C VAL A 483 15.73 -2.82 14.80
N GLU A 484 15.24 -1.69 14.28
CA GLU A 484 15.80 -0.36 14.54
C GLU A 484 15.86 -0.07 16.03
N LYS A 485 14.76 -0.36 16.75
CA LYS A 485 14.72 -0.17 18.21
C LYS A 485 15.73 -1.06 18.94
N LEU A 486 15.88 -2.33 18.53
CA LEU A 486 16.84 -3.26 19.11
C LEU A 486 18.29 -2.83 18.82
N ILE A 487 18.59 -2.32 17.63
CA ILE A 487 19.90 -1.78 17.26
C ILE A 487 20.23 -0.55 18.09
N TYR A 488 19.28 0.38 18.23
CA TYR A 488 19.42 1.55 19.10
C TYR A 488 19.74 1.16 20.55
N GLU A 489 19.09 0.11 21.06
CA GLU A 489 19.34 -0.45 22.39
C GLU A 489 20.58 -1.37 22.46
N LYS A 490 21.33 -1.52 21.37
CA LYS A 490 22.52 -2.38 21.24
C LYS A 490 22.24 -3.87 21.51
N LYS A 491 21.01 -4.33 21.28
CA LYS A 491 20.57 -5.73 21.41
C LYS A 491 20.72 -6.50 20.09
N PHE A 492 21.95 -6.55 19.58
CA PHE A 492 22.23 -7.05 18.23
C PHE A 492 21.86 -8.52 18.00
N ASP A 493 22.03 -9.40 19.00
CA ASP A 493 21.62 -10.81 18.88
C ASP A 493 20.11 -10.98 18.65
N LYS A 494 19.29 -10.12 19.25
CA LYS A 494 17.84 -10.12 19.05
C LYS A 494 17.48 -9.50 17.70
N ALA A 495 18.17 -8.42 17.31
CA ALA A 495 17.98 -7.81 15.99
C ALA A 495 18.26 -8.83 14.87
N GLU A 496 19.37 -9.58 14.96
CA GLU A 496 19.70 -10.61 13.97
C GLU A 496 18.61 -11.67 13.84
N LYS A 497 18.04 -12.14 14.95
CA LYS A 497 16.95 -13.14 14.92
C LYS A 497 15.69 -12.64 14.23
N VAL A 498 15.32 -11.38 14.46
CA VAL A 498 14.14 -10.78 13.80
C VAL A 498 14.42 -10.59 12.31
N LEU A 499 15.62 -10.14 11.95
CA LEU A 499 16.05 -10.01 10.55
C LEU A 499 16.01 -11.36 9.82
N ASP A 500 16.57 -12.40 10.44
CA ASP A 500 16.60 -13.77 9.88
C ASP A 500 15.17 -14.29 9.70
N LEU A 501 14.31 -14.12 10.71
CA LEU A 501 12.91 -14.56 10.67
C LEU A 501 12.14 -13.87 9.53
N GLY A 502 12.32 -12.56 9.34
CA GLY A 502 11.62 -11.82 8.29
C GLY A 502 12.02 -12.28 6.89
N MET A 503 13.32 -12.56 6.69
CA MET A 503 13.84 -13.07 5.42
C MET A 503 13.46 -14.53 5.15
N GLU A 504 13.29 -15.35 6.20
CA GLU A 504 12.83 -16.73 6.08
C GLU A 504 11.34 -16.80 5.73
N LYS A 505 10.50 -16.05 6.46
CA LYS A 505 9.04 -16.15 6.36
C LYS A 505 8.44 -15.27 5.28
N MET A 506 9.17 -14.26 4.81
CA MET A 506 8.79 -13.42 3.68
C MET A 506 9.98 -13.25 2.72
N PRO A 507 10.35 -14.31 1.97
CA PRO A 507 11.44 -14.25 1.00
C PRO A 507 11.21 -13.16 -0.06
N ILE A 508 12.31 -12.55 -0.52
CA ILE A 508 12.30 -11.46 -1.52
C ILE A 508 11.52 -11.89 -2.77
N ASP A 509 11.85 -13.06 -3.33
CA ASP A 509 11.30 -13.56 -4.60
C ASP A 509 9.81 -13.96 -4.54
N LYS A 510 9.15 -13.86 -3.39
CA LYS A 510 7.75 -14.28 -3.20
C LYS A 510 6.80 -13.17 -2.74
N PHE A 511 7.34 -12.17 -2.05
CA PHE A 511 6.54 -11.15 -1.37
C PHE A 511 6.62 -9.76 -2.00
N GLU A 512 7.47 -9.55 -3.00
CA GLU A 512 7.62 -8.26 -3.69
C GLU A 512 7.83 -7.11 -2.68
N TYR A 513 7.16 -5.98 -2.85
CA TYR A 513 7.20 -4.78 -2.00
C TYR A 513 8.62 -4.48 -1.50
N TYR A 514 9.55 -4.45 -2.45
CA TYR A 514 10.98 -4.55 -2.19
C TYR A 514 11.52 -3.44 -1.28
N THR A 515 10.97 -2.24 -1.35
CA THR A 515 11.36 -1.11 -0.47
C THR A 515 11.27 -1.46 1.02
N LEU A 516 10.40 -2.39 1.42
CA LEU A 516 10.28 -2.85 2.81
C LEU A 516 11.38 -3.82 3.24
N VAL A 517 12.24 -4.23 2.31
CA VAL A 517 13.39 -5.11 2.54
C VAL A 517 14.67 -4.29 2.82
N GLU A 518 14.73 -3.04 2.38
CA GLU A 518 15.89 -2.15 2.61
C GLU A 518 16.26 -2.02 4.09
N PRO A 519 15.31 -1.80 5.04
CA PRO A 519 15.64 -1.72 6.46
C PRO A 519 16.22 -3.03 7.01
N PHE A 520 15.90 -4.17 6.40
CA PHE A 520 16.49 -5.45 6.81
C PHE A 520 17.94 -5.57 6.32
N ILE A 521 18.22 -5.15 5.08
CA ILE A 521 19.58 -5.15 4.53
C ILE A 521 20.46 -4.19 5.34
N ALA A 522 20.02 -2.95 5.53
CA ALA A 522 20.68 -1.97 6.40
C ALA A 522 20.84 -2.51 7.83
N GLY A 523 19.80 -3.15 8.36
CA GLY A 523 19.83 -3.81 9.68
C GLY A 523 20.97 -4.82 9.81
N TYR A 524 21.18 -5.71 8.83
CA TYR A 524 22.31 -6.65 8.85
C TYR A 524 23.66 -5.94 8.85
N TYR A 525 23.82 -4.86 8.07
CA TYR A 525 25.06 -4.09 8.07
C TYR A 525 25.30 -3.35 9.39
N ALA A 526 24.26 -2.77 9.98
CA ALA A 526 24.33 -2.05 11.25
C ALA A 526 24.74 -2.95 12.44
N ILE A 527 24.50 -4.26 12.35
CA ILE A 527 24.95 -5.26 13.34
C ILE A 527 26.22 -6.03 12.92
N ASP A 528 26.95 -5.53 11.92
CA ASP A 528 28.20 -6.10 11.39
C ASP A 528 28.06 -7.52 10.79
N LYS A 529 26.88 -7.85 10.26
CA LYS A 529 26.59 -9.11 9.53
C LYS A 529 26.68 -8.92 8.02
N LYS A 530 27.80 -8.37 7.55
CA LYS A 530 28.02 -7.98 6.15
C LYS A 530 27.78 -9.09 5.12
N ASP A 531 28.10 -10.35 5.42
CA ASP A 531 27.86 -11.47 4.48
C ASP A 531 26.36 -11.70 4.23
N LYS A 532 25.51 -11.60 5.26
CA LYS A 532 24.05 -11.67 5.12
C LYS A 532 23.51 -10.43 4.40
N GLY A 533 23.99 -9.24 4.77
CA GLY A 533 23.68 -7.98 4.09
C GLY A 533 23.95 -8.05 2.59
N ARG A 534 25.15 -8.51 2.19
CA ARG A 534 25.53 -8.72 0.78
C ARG A 534 24.66 -9.74 0.06
N LYS A 535 24.28 -10.85 0.72
CA LYS A 535 23.41 -11.87 0.12
C LYS A 535 22.07 -11.25 -0.29
N TYR A 536 21.39 -10.58 0.64
CA TYR A 536 20.06 -10.01 0.39
C TYR A 536 20.12 -8.76 -0.49
N TYR A 537 21.17 -7.94 -0.37
CA TYR A 537 21.47 -6.86 -1.30
C TYR A 537 21.51 -7.36 -2.74
N LYS A 538 22.26 -8.44 -3.02
CA LYS A 538 22.38 -8.98 -4.39
C LYS A 538 21.05 -9.50 -4.92
N GLN A 539 20.26 -10.17 -4.08
CA GLN A 539 18.93 -10.65 -4.46
C GLN A 539 18.01 -9.48 -4.81
N MET A 540 17.94 -8.45 -3.96
CA MET A 540 17.07 -7.31 -4.16
C MET A 540 17.52 -6.41 -5.32
N SER A 541 18.82 -6.09 -5.42
CA SER A 541 19.33 -5.24 -6.50
C SER A 541 19.16 -5.88 -7.87
N ASN A 542 19.21 -7.22 -7.96
CA ASN A 542 18.92 -7.91 -9.21
C ASN A 542 17.51 -7.65 -9.72
N LYS A 543 16.51 -7.51 -8.84
CA LYS A 543 15.13 -7.18 -9.25
C LYS A 543 15.05 -5.83 -9.98
N TYR A 544 15.68 -4.80 -9.42
CA TYR A 544 15.75 -3.50 -10.08
C TYR A 544 16.58 -3.52 -11.36
N LYS A 545 17.72 -4.22 -11.35
CA LYS A 545 18.58 -4.34 -12.54
C LYS A 545 17.88 -5.08 -13.69
N GLU A 546 17.12 -6.13 -13.42
CA GLU A 546 16.33 -6.85 -14.43
C GLU A 546 15.33 -5.91 -15.13
N ASN A 547 14.62 -5.08 -14.35
CA ASN A 547 13.73 -4.06 -14.92
C ASN A 547 14.50 -3.02 -15.75
N LEU A 548 15.60 -2.47 -15.23
CA LEU A 548 16.41 -1.48 -15.94
C LEU A 548 17.00 -2.05 -17.24
N GLU A 549 17.48 -3.30 -17.24
CA GLU A 549 17.94 -3.97 -18.45
C GLU A 549 16.80 -4.21 -19.44
N TYR A 550 15.60 -4.56 -18.97
CA TYR A 550 14.42 -4.68 -19.84
C TYR A 550 14.06 -3.33 -20.49
N TYR A 551 14.00 -2.24 -19.71
CA TYR A 551 13.68 -0.91 -20.23
C TYR A 551 14.70 -0.41 -21.27
N LYS A 552 15.97 -0.79 -21.15
CA LYS A 552 17.00 -0.49 -22.15
C LYS A 552 16.72 -1.09 -23.53
N THR A 553 15.94 -2.16 -23.61
CA THR A 553 15.55 -2.79 -24.89
C THR A 553 14.45 -2.01 -25.62
N LEU A 554 13.76 -1.11 -24.92
CA LEU A 554 12.63 -0.36 -25.47
C LEU A 554 13.09 0.83 -26.31
N ASP A 555 12.27 1.27 -27.25
CA ASP A 555 12.51 2.52 -27.96
C ASP A 555 12.31 3.74 -27.05
N ILE A 556 12.89 4.88 -27.43
CA ILE A 556 12.90 6.08 -26.59
C ILE A 556 11.50 6.63 -26.25
N LEU A 557 10.50 6.47 -27.12
CA LEU A 557 9.15 6.95 -26.83
C LEU A 557 8.49 6.08 -25.76
N THR A 558 8.69 4.77 -25.85
CA THR A 558 8.19 3.82 -24.86
C THR A 558 8.94 3.96 -23.52
N GLN A 559 10.26 4.19 -23.54
CA GLN A 559 11.01 4.51 -22.32
C GLN A 559 10.47 5.77 -21.63
N LYS A 560 10.14 6.81 -22.39
CA LYS A 560 9.52 8.03 -21.84
C LYS A 560 8.13 7.77 -21.25
N TYR A 561 7.35 6.89 -21.87
CA TYR A 561 6.05 6.51 -21.33
C TYR A 561 6.19 5.84 -19.95
N TYR A 562 7.20 4.98 -19.75
CA TYR A 562 7.52 4.34 -18.47
C TYR A 562 8.56 5.11 -17.63
N GLY A 563 8.67 6.44 -17.84
CA GLY A 563 9.72 7.22 -17.20
C GLY A 563 9.61 7.24 -15.67
N GLU A 564 8.40 7.24 -15.12
CA GLU A 564 8.18 7.20 -13.66
C GLU A 564 8.68 5.87 -13.06
N GLU A 565 8.41 4.75 -13.72
CA GLU A 565 8.87 3.42 -13.29
C GLU A 565 10.38 3.29 -13.40
N ILE A 566 10.98 3.78 -14.49
CA ILE A 566 12.44 3.82 -14.67
C ILE A 566 13.09 4.66 -13.56
N ILE A 567 12.55 5.86 -13.28
CA ILE A 567 13.04 6.72 -12.21
C ILE A 567 12.91 6.02 -10.86
N ALA A 568 11.78 5.37 -10.59
CA ALA A 568 11.57 4.65 -9.33
C ALA A 568 12.57 3.52 -9.14
N ASP A 569 12.87 2.72 -10.18
CA ASP A 569 13.85 1.64 -10.10
C ASP A 569 15.29 2.15 -9.99
N LEU A 570 15.62 3.27 -10.65
CA LEU A 570 16.91 3.95 -10.47
C LEU A 570 17.10 4.44 -9.03
N GLU A 571 16.11 5.14 -8.47
CA GLU A 571 16.16 5.67 -7.10
C GLU A 571 16.23 4.55 -6.06
N ARG A 572 15.46 3.48 -6.22
CA ARG A 572 15.50 2.32 -5.31
C ARG A 572 16.81 1.55 -5.43
N TYR A 573 17.35 1.37 -6.64
CA TYR A 573 18.67 0.75 -6.79
C TYR A 573 19.76 1.64 -6.19
N LYS A 574 19.70 2.96 -6.41
CA LYS A 574 20.61 3.93 -5.79
C LYS A 574 20.58 3.83 -4.27
N ALA A 575 19.39 3.86 -3.64
CA ALA A 575 19.23 3.76 -2.19
C ALA A 575 19.89 2.48 -1.64
N LEU A 576 19.80 1.35 -2.35
CA LEU A 576 20.52 0.14 -1.98
C LEU A 576 22.05 0.32 -2.04
N VAL A 577 22.57 0.99 -3.08
CA VAL A 577 24.01 1.25 -3.22
C VAL A 577 24.50 2.19 -2.10
N GLU A 578 23.70 3.16 -1.70
CA GLU A 578 24.00 4.06 -0.57
C GLU A 578 24.25 3.27 0.73
N ILE A 579 23.44 2.24 1.02
CA ILE A 579 23.67 1.34 2.17
C ILE A 579 25.07 0.71 2.14
N LEU A 580 25.58 0.32 0.97
CA LEU A 580 26.93 -0.24 0.85
C LEU A 580 28.01 0.80 1.18
N SER A 581 27.77 2.05 0.81
CA SER A 581 28.67 3.17 1.05
C SER A 581 28.68 3.60 2.52
N GLU A 582 27.50 3.82 3.12
CA GLU A 582 27.35 4.15 4.54
C GLU A 582 28.07 3.15 5.45
N HIS A 583 28.00 1.87 5.10
CA HIS A 583 28.61 0.77 5.88
C HIS A 583 29.99 0.32 5.38
N LYS A 584 30.57 1.05 4.41
CA LYS A 584 31.92 0.83 3.86
C LYS A 584 32.15 -0.63 3.44
N ASP A 585 31.26 -1.21 2.64
CA ASP A 585 31.46 -2.55 2.06
C ASP A 585 32.26 -2.48 0.76
N ASP A 586 33.58 -2.27 0.90
CA ASP A 586 34.50 -2.10 -0.22
C ASP A 586 34.62 -3.34 -1.13
N LYS A 587 34.04 -4.49 -0.77
CA LYS A 587 34.09 -5.70 -1.62
C LYS A 587 33.24 -5.56 -2.88
N ILE A 588 32.11 -4.86 -2.78
CA ILE A 588 31.14 -4.75 -3.89
C ILE A 588 30.69 -3.32 -4.17
N LYS A 589 30.86 -2.39 -3.22
CA LYS A 589 30.41 -0.99 -3.31
C LYS A 589 30.85 -0.33 -4.62
N THR A 590 32.14 -0.34 -4.92
CA THR A 590 32.68 0.37 -6.10
C THR A 590 32.17 -0.20 -7.43
N GLU A 591 31.90 -1.50 -7.50
CA GLU A 591 31.32 -2.13 -8.70
C GLU A 591 29.86 -1.71 -8.88
N GLU A 592 29.08 -1.68 -7.81
CA GLU A 592 27.67 -1.30 -7.89
C GLU A 592 27.48 0.21 -8.10
N ILE A 593 28.39 1.06 -7.59
CA ILE A 593 28.44 2.50 -7.91
C ILE A 593 28.62 2.71 -9.43
N ASP A 594 29.53 1.97 -10.08
CA ASP A 594 29.70 2.07 -11.54
C ASP A 594 28.43 1.68 -12.29
N LYS A 595 27.72 0.65 -11.83
CA LYS A 595 26.48 0.17 -12.47
C LYS A 595 25.38 1.22 -12.38
N ILE A 596 25.13 1.81 -11.21
CA ILE A 596 24.10 2.85 -11.09
C ILE A 596 24.45 4.09 -11.92
N ILE A 597 25.72 4.50 -11.97
CA ILE A 597 26.19 5.57 -12.87
C ILE A 597 25.92 5.21 -14.34
N GLY A 598 26.18 3.96 -14.71
CA GLY A 598 25.88 3.42 -16.04
C GLY A 598 24.40 3.53 -16.40
N TYR A 599 23.50 3.06 -15.52
CA TYR A 599 22.05 3.12 -15.75
C TYR A 599 21.52 4.56 -15.82
N VAL A 600 21.97 5.45 -14.93
CA VAL A 600 21.60 6.88 -15.00
C VAL A 600 22.06 7.48 -16.34
N GLY A 601 23.24 7.07 -16.84
CA GLY A 601 23.72 7.44 -18.17
C GLY A 601 22.85 6.90 -19.31
N ASP A 602 22.48 5.61 -19.27
CA ASP A 602 21.65 4.94 -20.27
C ASP A 602 20.27 5.62 -20.41
N PHE A 603 19.70 6.11 -19.29
CA PHE A 603 18.39 6.77 -19.25
C PHE A 603 18.44 8.30 -19.23
N LYS A 604 19.60 8.93 -19.46
CA LYS A 604 19.77 10.40 -19.40
C LYS A 604 18.69 11.16 -20.18
N LYS A 605 18.30 10.68 -21.36
CA LYS A 605 17.26 11.33 -22.19
C LYS A 605 15.86 11.26 -21.57
N VAL A 606 15.53 10.18 -20.87
CA VAL A 606 14.26 10.03 -20.16
C VAL A 606 14.25 10.98 -18.97
N LEU A 607 15.33 10.96 -18.17
CA LEU A 607 15.50 11.84 -17.02
C LEU A 607 15.35 13.32 -17.40
N THR A 608 16.00 13.77 -18.47
CA THR A 608 15.86 15.14 -18.98
C THR A 608 14.43 15.49 -19.42
N ASP A 609 13.67 14.53 -19.96
CA ASP A 609 12.28 14.77 -20.39
C ASP A 609 11.33 14.98 -19.22
N PHE A 610 11.62 14.33 -18.09
CA PHE A 610 10.88 14.45 -16.84
C PHE A 610 11.36 15.61 -15.96
N ASP A 611 12.35 16.40 -16.42
CA ASP A 611 13.04 17.41 -15.61
C ASP A 611 13.51 16.83 -14.27
N TYR A 612 13.99 15.58 -14.31
CA TYR A 612 14.38 14.81 -13.15
C TYR A 612 15.87 14.50 -13.21
N ASN A 613 16.54 14.60 -12.05
CA ASN A 613 17.92 14.18 -11.90
C ASN A 613 18.06 13.20 -10.75
N VAL A 614 18.76 12.11 -11.04
CA VAL A 614 19.16 11.14 -10.02
C VAL A 614 20.47 11.67 -9.42
N SER A 615 20.42 12.27 -8.23
CA SER A 615 21.64 12.77 -7.58
C SER A 615 22.58 11.60 -7.26
N LEU A 616 23.83 11.72 -7.71
CA LEU A 616 24.91 10.75 -7.49
C LEU A 616 26.05 11.34 -6.65
N GLU A 617 25.86 12.55 -6.10
CA GLU A 617 26.87 13.29 -5.33
C GLU A 617 27.36 12.50 -4.10
N PHE A 618 26.46 11.69 -3.52
CA PHE A 618 26.73 10.81 -2.39
C PHE A 618 27.93 9.87 -2.62
N PHE A 619 28.17 9.46 -3.88
CA PHE A 619 29.23 8.52 -4.22
C PHE A 619 30.57 9.16 -4.59
N LEU A 620 30.68 10.49 -4.57
CA LEU A 620 31.90 11.18 -5.01
C LEU A 620 33.12 10.83 -4.16
N GLU A 621 32.96 10.82 -2.84
CA GLU A 621 34.02 10.40 -1.91
C GLU A 621 34.48 8.98 -2.24
N ASP A 622 33.55 8.04 -2.41
CA ASP A 622 33.87 6.65 -2.74
C ASP A 622 34.64 6.51 -4.05
N LEU A 623 34.29 7.30 -5.07
CA LEU A 623 34.97 7.29 -6.36
C LEU A 623 36.40 7.83 -6.25
N TYR A 624 36.61 8.91 -5.49
CA TYR A 624 37.96 9.43 -5.23
C TYR A 624 38.81 8.43 -4.44
N VAL A 625 38.25 7.83 -3.39
CA VAL A 625 38.93 6.80 -2.58
C VAL A 625 39.29 5.58 -3.43
N ALA A 626 38.41 5.18 -4.36
CA ALA A 626 38.66 4.09 -5.29
C ALA A 626 39.63 4.45 -6.44
N GLY A 627 40.13 5.68 -6.51
CA GLY A 627 41.03 6.15 -7.57
C GLY A 627 40.35 6.36 -8.93
N LYS A 628 39.01 6.40 -8.99
CA LYS A 628 38.23 6.59 -10.22
C LYS A 628 38.02 8.07 -10.55
N LYS A 629 39.13 8.80 -10.66
CA LYS A 629 39.13 10.27 -10.81
C LYS A 629 38.28 10.77 -11.98
N GLU A 630 38.38 10.13 -13.15
CA GLU A 630 37.59 10.53 -14.33
C GLU A 630 36.08 10.34 -14.14
N THR A 631 35.66 9.26 -13.48
CA THR A 631 34.25 9.02 -13.16
C THR A 631 33.78 10.01 -12.09
N ALA A 632 34.60 10.26 -11.06
CA ALA A 632 34.31 11.25 -10.04
C ALA A 632 34.10 12.64 -10.65
N HIS A 633 34.93 13.04 -11.62
CA HIS A 633 34.77 14.31 -12.34
C HIS A 633 33.44 14.40 -13.08
N LYS A 634 33.03 13.33 -13.77
CA LYS A 634 31.74 13.31 -14.49
C LYS A 634 30.56 13.48 -13.54
N VAL A 635 30.55 12.74 -12.43
CA VAL A 635 29.51 12.85 -11.41
C VAL A 635 29.51 14.26 -10.81
N PHE A 636 30.70 14.78 -10.47
CA PHE A 636 30.88 16.10 -9.90
C PHE A 636 30.31 17.18 -10.83
N TYR A 637 30.67 17.14 -12.12
CA TYR A 637 30.19 18.12 -13.11
C TYR A 637 28.68 18.08 -13.26
N ASN A 638 28.08 16.89 -13.35
CA ASN A 638 26.62 16.77 -13.43
C ASN A 638 25.93 17.34 -12.16
N SER A 639 26.50 17.11 -10.98
CA SER A 639 25.94 17.62 -9.72
C SER A 639 26.04 19.14 -9.62
N ILE A 640 27.18 19.75 -9.97
CA ILE A 640 27.35 21.21 -9.88
C ILE A 640 26.50 21.96 -10.92
N GLU A 641 26.25 21.37 -12.10
CA GLU A 641 25.41 21.98 -13.15
C GLU A 641 24.00 22.29 -12.62
N GLU A 642 23.46 21.50 -11.69
CA GLU A 642 22.14 21.74 -11.12
C GLU A 642 22.11 22.97 -10.20
N TYR A 643 23.08 23.08 -9.31
CA TYR A 643 23.21 24.24 -8.43
C TYR A 643 23.46 25.49 -9.28
N GLN A 644 24.34 25.40 -10.28
CA GLN A 644 24.62 26.49 -11.22
C GLN A 644 23.36 26.91 -12.00
N TYR A 645 22.54 25.97 -12.44
CA TYR A 645 21.28 26.24 -13.14
C TYR A 645 20.27 26.97 -12.24
N ARG A 646 20.00 26.45 -11.03
CA ARG A 646 19.08 27.06 -10.07
C ARG A 646 19.54 28.47 -9.67
N LEU A 647 20.81 28.61 -9.30
CA LEU A 647 21.40 29.90 -8.96
C LEU A 647 21.42 30.86 -10.15
N SER A 648 21.66 30.38 -11.37
CA SER A 648 21.62 31.22 -12.58
C SER A 648 20.22 31.79 -12.82
N ASN A 649 19.19 30.95 -12.74
CA ASN A 649 17.80 31.39 -12.94
C ASN A 649 17.36 32.42 -11.90
N VAL A 650 17.67 32.19 -10.62
CA VAL A 650 17.30 33.12 -9.56
C VAL A 650 18.12 34.42 -9.64
N SER A 651 19.38 34.36 -10.08
CA SER A 651 20.24 35.55 -10.24
C SER A 651 19.75 36.55 -11.30
N GLN A 652 18.84 36.13 -12.18
CA GLN A 652 18.24 36.99 -13.21
C GLN A 652 17.03 37.79 -12.71
N LEU A 653 16.49 37.45 -11.53
CA LEU A 653 15.37 38.16 -10.92
C LEU A 653 15.81 39.49 -10.30
N GLU A 654 14.88 40.42 -10.11
CA GLU A 654 15.19 41.66 -9.41
C GLU A 654 15.48 41.38 -7.92
N PRO A 655 16.36 42.15 -7.25
CA PRO A 655 16.71 41.93 -5.84
C PRO A 655 15.49 41.74 -4.92
N LYS A 656 14.42 42.52 -5.13
CA LYS A 656 13.23 42.38 -4.30
C LYS A 656 12.54 41.01 -4.43
N GLU A 657 12.60 40.40 -5.61
CA GLU A 657 12.02 39.09 -5.91
C GLU A 657 12.95 37.96 -5.43
N GLN A 658 14.27 38.15 -5.52
CA GLN A 658 15.24 37.22 -4.96
C GLN A 658 15.07 37.02 -3.44
N LEU A 659 14.63 38.06 -2.72
CA LEU A 659 14.33 37.98 -1.28
C LEU A 659 13.27 36.92 -0.95
N GLU A 660 12.34 36.62 -1.87
CA GLU A 660 11.32 35.58 -1.69
C GLU A 660 11.93 34.16 -1.72
N PHE A 661 13.14 34.01 -2.29
CA PHE A 661 13.87 32.75 -2.42
C PHE A 661 15.13 32.69 -1.54
N GLN A 662 15.34 33.66 -0.64
CA GLN A 662 16.57 33.82 0.15
C GLN A 662 17.04 32.51 0.81
N ASP A 663 16.15 31.80 1.49
CA ASP A 663 16.49 30.54 2.18
C ASP A 663 16.96 29.45 1.20
N ASN A 664 16.33 29.36 0.02
CA ASN A 664 16.71 28.39 -1.01
C ASN A 664 18.06 28.76 -1.64
N ILE A 665 18.29 30.05 -1.92
CA ILE A 665 19.57 30.54 -2.44
C ILE A 665 20.70 30.23 -1.46
N MET A 666 20.51 30.52 -0.18
CA MET A 666 21.50 30.27 0.86
C MET A 666 21.82 28.78 0.99
N ARG A 667 20.81 27.92 0.98
CA ARG A 667 21.00 26.46 0.99
C ARG A 667 21.75 25.98 -0.25
N ASP A 668 21.34 26.39 -1.44
CA ASP A 668 21.99 25.99 -2.70
C ASP A 668 23.47 26.47 -2.75
N LEU A 669 23.77 27.66 -2.24
CA LEU A 669 25.15 28.15 -2.14
C LEU A 669 25.97 27.36 -1.10
N GLU A 670 25.37 26.96 0.01
CA GLU A 670 26.05 26.15 1.03
C GLU A 670 26.36 24.74 0.49
N ASP A 671 25.37 24.07 -0.10
CA ASP A 671 25.53 22.74 -0.69
C ASP A 671 26.54 22.77 -1.86
N TYR A 672 26.45 23.77 -2.74
CA TYR A 672 27.39 23.94 -3.85
C TYR A 672 28.83 24.18 -3.34
N ARG A 673 29.01 24.95 -2.27
CA ARG A 673 30.32 25.15 -1.65
C ARG A 673 30.91 23.86 -1.10
N MET A 674 30.09 23.06 -0.39
CA MET A 674 30.53 21.78 0.16
C MET A 674 30.99 20.83 -0.97
N LEU A 675 30.23 20.80 -2.06
CA LEU A 675 30.56 20.01 -3.24
C LEU A 675 31.87 20.46 -3.89
N VAL A 676 32.05 21.77 -4.14
CA VAL A 676 33.29 22.34 -4.72
C VAL A 676 34.51 22.12 -3.84
N ALA A 677 34.35 22.09 -2.51
CA ALA A 677 35.46 21.81 -1.59
C ALA A 677 35.94 20.35 -1.63
N LEU A 678 35.09 19.40 -2.08
CA LEU A 678 35.39 17.96 -2.05
C LEU A 678 36.65 17.57 -2.85
N PRO A 679 36.86 18.01 -4.12
CA PRO A 679 38.11 17.77 -4.84
C PRO A 679 39.39 18.16 -4.08
N LEU A 680 39.35 19.24 -3.29
CA LEU A 680 40.51 19.70 -2.51
C LEU A 680 40.93 18.68 -1.44
N ILE A 681 39.95 18.05 -0.76
CA ILE A 681 40.17 16.99 0.24
C ILE A 681 40.95 15.83 -0.38
N PHE A 682 40.66 15.50 -1.65
CA PHE A 682 41.30 14.42 -2.40
C PHE A 682 42.51 14.87 -3.23
N LYS A 683 43.07 16.06 -2.91
CA LYS A 683 44.27 16.64 -3.55
C LYS A 683 44.11 16.94 -5.04
N ASP A 684 42.89 17.17 -5.50
CA ASP A 684 42.58 17.56 -6.86
C ASP A 684 42.45 19.08 -6.99
N LYS A 685 43.59 19.77 -6.81
CA LYS A 685 43.65 21.23 -6.74
C LYS A 685 43.17 21.92 -8.01
N GLU A 686 43.46 21.34 -9.17
CA GLU A 686 43.10 21.94 -10.46
C GLU A 686 41.59 22.06 -10.63
N LEU A 687 40.84 21.01 -10.28
CA LEU A 687 39.38 21.04 -10.32
C LEU A 687 38.81 21.99 -9.25
N PHE A 688 39.35 21.97 -8.03
CA PHE A 688 38.93 22.88 -6.97
C PHE A 688 39.09 24.35 -7.36
N GLU A 689 40.30 24.75 -7.78
CA GLU A 689 40.60 26.16 -8.12
C GLU A 689 39.69 26.65 -9.24
N LYS A 690 39.50 25.83 -10.28
CA LYS A 690 38.64 26.16 -11.41
C LYS A 690 37.18 26.43 -11.01
N GLU A 691 36.59 25.57 -10.18
CA GLU A 691 35.16 25.65 -9.87
C GLU A 691 34.87 26.56 -8.68
N MET A 692 35.86 26.80 -7.81
CA MET A 692 35.78 27.80 -6.74
C MET A 692 35.65 29.22 -7.30
N ASP A 693 36.33 29.52 -8.41
CA ASP A 693 36.16 30.80 -9.11
C ASP A 693 34.71 30.99 -9.60
N VAL A 694 34.12 29.94 -10.20
CA VAL A 694 32.72 29.95 -10.65
C VAL A 694 31.76 30.10 -9.47
N TYR A 695 32.01 29.39 -8.36
CA TYR A 695 31.24 29.54 -7.13
C TYR A 695 31.26 30.97 -6.60
N ASN A 696 32.45 31.59 -6.53
CA ASN A 696 32.61 32.97 -6.05
C ASN A 696 31.84 33.98 -6.92
N ASP A 697 31.73 33.74 -8.23
CA ASP A 697 30.90 34.57 -9.11
C ASP A 697 29.40 34.52 -8.74
N TYR A 698 28.88 33.37 -8.29
CA TYR A 698 27.51 33.27 -7.80
C TYR A 698 27.34 33.93 -6.44
N VAL A 699 28.27 33.73 -5.50
CA VAL A 699 28.30 34.44 -4.21
C VAL A 699 28.22 35.94 -4.42
N ASN A 700 29.02 36.48 -5.34
CA ASN A 700 29.04 37.90 -5.67
C ASN A 700 27.69 38.44 -6.15
N LYS A 701 26.92 37.65 -6.90
CA LYS A 701 25.58 38.04 -7.40
C LYS A 701 24.55 38.16 -6.27
N PHE A 702 24.73 37.43 -5.16
CA PHE A 702 23.77 37.39 -4.05
C PHE A 702 24.25 38.09 -2.77
N MET A 703 25.39 38.79 -2.80
CA MET A 703 25.98 39.49 -1.65
C MET A 703 25.01 40.43 -0.91
N HIS A 704 23.99 40.95 -1.60
CA HIS A 704 23.03 41.90 -1.03
C HIS A 704 22.02 41.30 -0.03
N PHE A 705 21.95 39.97 0.11
CA PHE A 705 21.23 39.29 1.20
C PHE A 705 22.12 38.51 2.16
N MET A 706 23.43 38.43 1.88
CA MET A 706 24.35 37.77 2.79
C MET A 706 24.48 38.65 4.04
N PRO A 707 24.35 38.08 5.25
CA PRO A 707 24.68 38.84 6.46
C PRO A 707 26.12 39.33 6.31
N GLU A 708 26.38 40.61 6.61
CA GLU A 708 27.76 41.11 6.71
C GLU A 708 28.50 40.19 7.67
N GLU A 709 29.47 39.43 7.18
CA GLU A 709 30.30 38.57 8.04
C GLU A 709 31.00 39.47 9.06
N GLU A 710 30.72 39.27 10.35
CA GLU A 710 31.72 39.59 11.37
C GLU A 710 32.97 38.76 11.06
N PRO A 711 34.19 39.31 11.23
CA PRO A 711 35.41 38.65 10.77
C PRO A 711 35.57 37.29 11.47
N GLN A 712 35.54 36.20 10.70
CA GLN A 712 35.96 34.89 11.19
C GLN A 712 37.48 34.88 11.38
N ASP A 713 37.91 35.08 12.63
CA ASP A 713 39.21 34.61 13.08
C ASP A 713 39.25 33.06 12.94
N SER A 714 40.08 32.60 12.00
CA SER A 714 40.65 31.24 11.90
C SER A 714 39.68 30.03 11.85
N LEU A 715 39.63 29.38 10.68
CA LEU A 715 39.30 27.96 10.57
C LEU A 715 40.18 27.13 11.53
N PRO A 716 39.63 26.17 12.30
CA PRO A 716 40.45 25.17 12.97
C PRO A 716 40.98 24.14 11.97
N GLU A 717 42.27 23.79 12.11
CA GLU A 717 43.08 22.86 11.28
C GLU A 717 42.45 21.49 10.99
#